data_AF-A0A9X6LK78-F1
#
_entry.id   AF-A0A9X6LK78-F1
#
_cell.length_a   1.000
_cell.length_b   1.000
_cell.length_c   1.000
_cell.angle_alpha   90.00
_cell.angle_beta   90.00
_cell.angle_gamma   90.00
#
_symmetry.space_group_name_H-M   'P 1'
#
loop_
_entity.id
_entity.type
_entity.pdbx_description
1 polymer ?
#
loop_
_entity_poly.entity_id
_entity_poly.type
_entity_poly.pdbx_seq_one_letter_code
_entity_poly.pdbx_strand_id
1 'polypeptide(L)'
;MKKNPYNFNEIPTELKALPQWILWRKEKKDGKATKIPYQVTGERAQANNRRTWSTFATAVKFYLEGDYDGIGFVFSRQDNYIGIDIDKCVVDGKTNAFSTEIIDTLDSYTEFSPSEKGIHIIIKGSLPQSVLGTGRKNTKHGLEIYSYGRFFTFTGNRENSNDVYERTDELAEVFEKYFDDSDIQGRVNLAEFEKDEIKISNDALWERMFRSKNGDEIRSLYNGNLINNDHSATDLALCNHLAFWTGKSATRMDTMFRETSLIRDKWDVIHFSDTNETYGERTIATAISSTSTTILDNKQQFEEFSFDFINEDAVEVVEDKPKKKFRLTELGNAERIAYEYGHVIKYVSDIGWYIWDGKRWKLDTKKEIERITAKVLRSLYKSEDELETKWARMCERRNIRMNSIKDLMPLVPGEREDFDRHKYLFNVENGIVDLKTGKQQQHDRELGLTKITNIAFDENAKCPEWINFLDQIFQGDKELTEYMQRLIGYSLTGEITEQIMVFLIGGGSNGKSTFINTIKDIMGEYGKQAKSDTFIKKKETGANNDIARLVGARFVSAIESEEGEQLSEAFVKQITGGEPVLARFLRQEYFEFIPEFKVFFTTNHKPVIKGVDEGIWRRIRLIPFNLQLPKEKRDKKLPEKLSLEMPGILNWAIEGCLKWQKSGLNDPAIVMKATGDYKEEMDILGPFMFECCFKREDVQIEAKELYEVYSNWCFRNGEHQLKNRAFYRILESQGFKRERGSKNKYYVKGVTLTDRKNTFKQQKLLKNDENSKSVTKSNPFKIT
;
A
#
# COMPACT_ATOMS: atom_id res chain seq x y z
N MET A 1 -9.75 -30.27 52.61
CA MET A 1 -10.41 -30.63 51.33
C MET A 1 -11.18 -29.42 50.85
N LYS A 2 -11.01 -29.03 49.59
CA LYS A 2 -11.75 -27.94 48.96
C LYS A 2 -13.25 -28.23 49.05
N LYS A 3 -14.06 -27.29 49.55
CA LYS A 3 -15.52 -27.41 49.54
C LYS A 3 -15.94 -27.38 48.07
N ASN A 4 -16.33 -28.53 47.52
CA ASN A 4 -16.71 -28.65 46.11
C ASN A 4 -18.18 -28.26 45.94
N PRO A 5 -18.51 -27.14 45.29
CA PRO A 5 -19.90 -26.73 45.04
C PRO A 5 -20.56 -27.50 43.88
N TYR A 6 -19.82 -28.41 43.23
CA TYR A 6 -20.22 -29.10 42.03
C TYR A 6 -20.43 -30.60 42.27
N ASN A 7 -21.48 -31.16 41.68
CA ASN A 7 -21.79 -32.58 41.77
C ASN A 7 -21.33 -33.36 40.53
N PHE A 8 -20.01 -33.49 40.33
CA PHE A 8 -19.45 -34.16 39.16
C PHE A 8 -19.87 -35.64 38.99
N ASN A 9 -20.39 -36.27 40.05
CA ASN A 9 -20.93 -37.63 39.97
C ASN A 9 -22.19 -37.70 39.11
N GLU A 10 -22.93 -36.61 39.00
CA GLU A 10 -24.16 -36.54 38.20
C GLU A 10 -23.90 -36.27 36.71
N ILE A 11 -22.65 -35.94 36.32
CA ILE A 11 -22.31 -35.79 34.90
C ILE A 11 -22.54 -37.14 34.18
N PRO A 12 -23.15 -37.15 32.98
CA PRO A 12 -23.43 -38.38 32.22
C PRO A 12 -22.19 -39.26 32.04
N THR A 13 -22.33 -40.56 32.30
CA THR A 13 -21.23 -41.53 32.26
C THR A 13 -20.54 -41.58 30.90
N GLU A 14 -21.30 -41.40 29.83
CA GLU A 14 -20.77 -41.38 28.46
C GLU A 14 -19.87 -40.17 28.16
N LEU A 15 -20.13 -39.00 28.76
CA LEU A 15 -19.23 -37.84 28.66
C LEU A 15 -17.95 -38.07 29.48
N LYS A 16 -18.08 -38.69 30.66
CA LYS A 16 -16.93 -39.02 31.53
C LYS A 16 -15.96 -40.00 30.87
N ALA A 17 -16.46 -40.88 30.00
CA ALA A 17 -15.66 -41.88 29.30
C ALA A 17 -14.69 -41.27 28.26
N LEU A 18 -14.94 -40.03 27.82
CA LEU A 18 -14.16 -39.38 26.78
C LEU A 18 -12.94 -38.62 27.35
N PRO A 19 -11.76 -38.69 26.71
CA PRO A 19 -10.56 -37.96 27.15
C PRO A 19 -10.58 -36.49 26.67
N GLN A 20 -11.66 -35.77 26.97
CA GLN A 20 -11.93 -34.41 26.49
C GLN A 20 -12.04 -33.39 27.64
N TRP A 21 -11.45 -33.70 28.79
CA TRP A 21 -11.61 -32.92 30.02
C TRP A 21 -10.42 -32.02 30.29
N ILE A 22 -10.71 -30.79 30.70
CA ILE A 22 -9.74 -29.76 31.06
C ILE A 22 -10.10 -29.13 32.41
N LEU A 23 -9.18 -28.34 32.95
CA LEU A 23 -9.40 -27.47 34.11
C LEU A 23 -9.71 -26.05 33.63
N TRP A 24 -10.28 -25.19 34.47
CA TRP A 24 -10.36 -23.76 34.17
C TRP A 24 -10.18 -22.89 35.42
N ARG A 25 -9.77 -21.63 35.21
CA ARG A 25 -9.71 -20.59 36.25
C ARG A 25 -10.43 -19.32 35.80
N LYS A 26 -11.00 -18.58 36.74
CA LYS A 26 -11.59 -17.27 36.53
C LYS A 26 -10.49 -16.22 36.66
N GLU A 27 -10.14 -15.59 35.54
CA GLU A 27 -9.11 -14.56 35.49
C GLU A 27 -9.62 -13.29 34.81
N LYS A 28 -9.03 -12.14 35.13
CA LYS A 28 -9.35 -10.89 34.44
C LYS A 28 -8.50 -10.78 33.18
N LYS A 29 -9.16 -10.74 32.03
CA LYS A 29 -8.55 -10.42 30.72
C LYS A 29 -9.20 -9.13 30.21
N ASP A 30 -8.40 -8.11 29.94
CA ASP A 30 -8.85 -6.80 29.45
C ASP A 30 -9.98 -6.17 30.31
N GLY A 31 -9.87 -6.32 31.63
CA GLY A 31 -10.86 -5.81 32.60
C GLY A 31 -12.13 -6.66 32.76
N LYS A 32 -12.32 -7.73 31.97
CA LYS A 32 -13.46 -8.65 32.05
C LYS A 32 -13.07 -9.99 32.69
N ALA A 33 -13.88 -10.47 33.63
CA ALA A 33 -13.67 -11.80 34.21
C ALA A 33 -14.03 -12.88 33.18
N THR A 34 -13.04 -13.71 32.82
CA THR A 34 -13.13 -14.75 31.78
C THR A 34 -12.71 -16.09 32.37
N LYS A 35 -13.36 -17.18 31.94
CA LYS A 35 -13.01 -18.56 32.34
C LYS A 35 -11.93 -19.08 31.38
N ILE A 36 -10.69 -19.18 31.84
CA ILE A 36 -9.56 -19.55 30.98
C ILE A 36 -9.21 -21.03 31.17
N PRO A 37 -9.07 -21.83 30.08
CA PRO A 37 -8.83 -23.26 30.15
C PRO A 37 -7.36 -23.61 30.48
N TYR A 38 -7.18 -24.68 31.23
CA TYR A 38 -5.91 -25.21 31.74
C TYR A 38 -5.79 -26.72 31.58
N GLN A 39 -4.58 -27.17 31.35
CA GLN A 39 -4.17 -28.57 31.39
C GLN A 39 -3.92 -28.98 32.84
N VAL A 40 -3.90 -30.29 33.09
CA VAL A 40 -3.53 -30.86 34.41
C VAL A 40 -2.06 -30.58 34.79
N THR A 41 -1.22 -30.23 33.82
CA THR A 41 0.17 -29.80 34.01
C THR A 41 0.30 -28.37 34.56
N GLY A 42 -0.79 -27.58 34.53
CA GLY A 42 -0.77 -26.15 34.87
C GLY A 42 -0.55 -25.21 33.69
N GLU A 43 -0.28 -25.72 32.49
CA GLU A 43 -0.23 -24.92 31.27
C GLU A 43 -1.64 -24.61 30.72
N ARG A 44 -1.76 -23.66 29.79
CA ARG A 44 -3.06 -23.36 29.14
C ARG A 44 -3.49 -24.52 28.25
N ALA A 45 -4.76 -24.90 28.33
CA ALA A 45 -5.35 -25.85 27.39
C ALA A 45 -5.92 -25.13 26.17
N GLN A 46 -6.00 -25.82 25.03
CA GLN A 46 -6.50 -25.26 23.77
C GLN A 46 -7.67 -26.10 23.25
N ALA A 47 -8.79 -25.45 22.91
CA ALA A 47 -10.02 -26.12 22.47
C ALA A 47 -9.90 -26.82 21.10
N ASN A 48 -8.81 -26.59 20.36
CA ASN A 48 -8.49 -27.23 19.08
C ASN A 48 -7.30 -28.20 19.16
N ASN A 49 -6.70 -28.43 20.33
CA ASN A 49 -5.54 -29.30 20.50
C ASN A 49 -5.78 -30.37 21.56
N ARG A 50 -6.10 -31.59 21.08
CA ARG A 50 -6.39 -32.77 21.91
C ARG A 50 -5.29 -33.17 22.87
N ARG A 51 -4.03 -32.88 22.53
CA ARG A 51 -2.88 -33.19 23.39
C ARG A 51 -2.91 -32.40 24.70
N THR A 52 -3.71 -31.34 24.75
CA THR A 52 -3.88 -30.50 25.93
C THR A 52 -5.07 -30.92 26.81
N TRP A 53 -5.78 -32.00 26.46
CA TRP A 53 -6.94 -32.50 27.20
C TRP A 53 -6.57 -33.74 28.02
N SER A 54 -7.42 -34.11 28.95
CA SER A 54 -7.19 -35.21 29.90
C SER A 54 -8.44 -36.05 30.10
N THR A 55 -8.31 -37.15 30.83
CA THR A 55 -9.46 -37.97 31.23
C THR A 55 -10.25 -37.28 32.34
N PHE A 56 -11.55 -37.60 32.46
CA PHE A 56 -12.40 -37.08 33.54
C PHE A 56 -11.79 -37.29 34.93
N ALA A 57 -11.33 -38.52 35.22
CA ALA A 57 -10.74 -38.86 36.51
C ALA A 57 -9.48 -38.01 36.81
N THR A 58 -8.64 -37.76 35.80
CA THR A 58 -7.47 -36.89 35.94
C THR A 58 -7.88 -35.43 36.19
N ALA A 59 -8.80 -34.89 35.40
CA ALA A 59 -9.27 -33.51 35.58
C ALA A 59 -9.89 -33.30 36.98
N VAL A 60 -10.75 -34.22 37.44
CA VAL A 60 -11.36 -34.15 38.77
C VAL A 60 -10.32 -34.23 39.88
N LYS A 61 -9.35 -35.17 39.77
CA LYS A 61 -8.26 -35.28 40.75
C LYS A 61 -7.50 -33.96 40.89
N PHE A 62 -7.04 -33.40 39.78
CA PHE A 62 -6.26 -32.15 39.79
C PHE A 62 -7.11 -30.92 40.16
N TYR A 63 -8.42 -30.94 39.95
CA TYR A 63 -9.32 -29.90 40.46
C TYR A 63 -9.45 -29.95 42.00
N LEU A 64 -9.53 -31.15 42.58
CA LEU A 64 -9.66 -31.34 44.03
C LEU A 64 -8.35 -31.04 44.78
N GLU A 65 -7.23 -31.40 44.17
CA GLU A 65 -5.87 -31.20 44.72
C GLU A 65 -5.30 -29.81 44.40
N GLY A 66 -5.78 -29.16 43.34
CA GLY A 66 -5.23 -27.92 42.81
C GLY A 66 -6.11 -26.68 42.97
N ASP A 67 -5.50 -25.54 42.66
CA ASP A 67 -6.13 -24.22 42.68
C ASP A 67 -6.85 -23.94 41.34
N TYR A 68 -7.96 -24.61 41.06
CA TYR A 68 -8.74 -24.40 39.81
C TYR A 68 -10.22 -24.14 40.11
N ASP A 69 -10.91 -23.33 39.32
CA ASP A 69 -12.30 -22.95 39.63
C ASP A 69 -13.34 -23.99 39.15
N GLY A 70 -12.92 -24.96 38.34
CA GLY A 70 -13.74 -26.10 37.93
C GLY A 70 -13.11 -26.94 36.83
N ILE A 71 -13.90 -27.87 36.30
CA ILE A 71 -13.57 -28.68 35.13
C ILE A 71 -14.38 -28.20 33.91
N GLY A 72 -13.90 -28.52 32.71
CA GLY A 72 -14.62 -28.26 31.47
C GLY A 72 -14.47 -29.41 30.48
N PHE A 73 -15.42 -29.51 29.57
CA PHE A 73 -15.46 -30.50 28.50
C PHE A 73 -15.30 -29.80 27.15
N VAL A 74 -14.45 -30.34 26.29
CA VAL A 74 -14.17 -29.78 24.96
C VAL A 74 -14.94 -30.55 23.88
N PHE A 75 -15.83 -29.86 23.16
CA PHE A 75 -16.57 -30.46 22.05
C PHE A 75 -15.68 -30.65 20.81
N SER A 76 -15.77 -31.80 20.15
CA SER A 76 -14.86 -32.16 19.07
C SER A 76 -15.57 -32.72 17.84
N ARG A 77 -14.97 -32.50 16.66
CA ARG A 77 -15.44 -33.03 15.37
C ARG A 77 -15.53 -34.58 15.30
N GLN A 78 -15.07 -35.31 16.30
CA GLN A 78 -15.10 -36.79 16.29
C GLN A 78 -16.12 -37.37 17.27
N ASP A 79 -16.85 -36.52 17.98
CA ASP A 79 -18.01 -36.89 18.76
C ASP A 79 -19.24 -36.18 18.18
N ASN A 80 -20.42 -36.60 18.60
CA ASN A 80 -21.69 -36.06 18.14
C ASN A 80 -22.36 -35.23 19.24
N TYR A 81 -21.62 -34.73 20.22
CA TYR A 81 -22.20 -33.91 21.29
C TYR A 81 -22.31 -32.45 20.86
N ILE A 82 -23.44 -31.84 21.18
CA ILE A 82 -23.69 -30.41 20.95
C ILE A 82 -23.96 -29.78 22.30
N GLY A 83 -23.25 -28.70 22.58
CA GLY A 83 -23.43 -27.89 23.77
C GLY A 83 -24.31 -26.68 23.46
N ILE A 84 -25.37 -26.51 24.22
CA ILE A 84 -26.23 -25.33 24.23
C ILE A 84 -26.01 -24.58 25.55
N ASP A 85 -25.56 -23.33 25.50
CA ASP A 85 -25.33 -22.44 26.63
C ASP A 85 -26.36 -21.30 26.59
N ILE A 86 -27.05 -21.11 27.70
CA ILE A 86 -28.02 -20.02 27.86
C ILE A 86 -27.61 -19.15 29.06
N ASP A 87 -27.11 -17.97 28.74
CA ASP A 87 -26.69 -16.97 29.71
C ASP A 87 -27.88 -16.20 30.30
N LYS A 88 -27.80 -15.89 31.60
CA LYS A 88 -28.74 -15.00 32.31
C LYS A 88 -30.20 -15.45 32.27
N CYS A 89 -30.46 -16.76 32.20
CA CYS A 89 -31.81 -17.31 32.17
C CYS A 89 -32.31 -17.84 33.51
N VAL A 90 -31.48 -17.86 34.56
CA VAL A 90 -31.86 -18.35 35.90
C VAL A 90 -32.04 -17.19 36.88
N VAL A 91 -33.18 -17.14 37.54
CA VAL A 91 -33.53 -16.17 38.59
C VAL A 91 -34.08 -16.93 39.79
N ASP A 92 -33.53 -16.69 40.98
CA ASP A 92 -33.91 -17.38 42.23
C ASP A 92 -33.91 -18.92 42.14
N GLY A 93 -32.93 -19.47 41.41
CA GLY A 93 -32.78 -20.91 41.21
C GLY A 93 -33.78 -21.55 40.25
N LYS A 94 -34.58 -20.75 39.53
CA LYS A 94 -35.53 -21.23 38.52
C LYS A 94 -35.20 -20.67 37.14
N THR A 95 -35.36 -21.51 36.12
CA THR A 95 -35.24 -21.14 34.70
C THR A 95 -36.39 -20.22 34.29
N ASN A 96 -36.12 -19.26 33.42
CA ASN A 96 -37.13 -18.38 32.85
C ASN A 96 -37.89 -19.09 31.71
N ALA A 97 -39.05 -18.57 31.34
CA ALA A 97 -39.92 -19.18 30.33
C ALA A 97 -39.21 -19.51 29.01
N PHE A 98 -38.26 -18.68 28.57
CA PHE A 98 -37.49 -18.92 27.34
C PHE A 98 -36.55 -20.13 27.49
N SER A 99 -35.78 -20.20 28.57
CA SER A 99 -34.92 -21.36 28.83
C SER A 99 -35.70 -22.63 29.11
N THR A 100 -36.82 -22.56 29.84
CA THR A 100 -37.70 -23.71 30.09
C THR A 100 -38.23 -24.27 28.79
N GLU A 101 -38.64 -23.43 27.85
CA GLU A 101 -39.12 -23.90 26.54
C GLU A 101 -38.04 -24.65 25.76
N ILE A 102 -36.79 -24.17 25.76
CA ILE A 102 -35.68 -24.87 25.09
C ILE A 102 -35.30 -26.16 25.83
N ILE A 103 -35.34 -26.17 27.17
CA ILE A 103 -35.15 -27.38 27.97
C ILE A 103 -36.22 -28.42 27.62
N ASP A 104 -37.48 -28.01 27.56
CA ASP A 104 -38.60 -28.90 27.26
C ASP A 104 -38.55 -29.42 25.81
N THR A 105 -38.11 -28.57 24.87
CA THR A 105 -37.97 -28.94 23.45
C THR A 105 -36.83 -29.94 23.27
N LEU A 106 -35.66 -29.66 23.85
CA LEU A 106 -34.50 -30.53 23.71
C LEU A 106 -34.56 -31.75 24.65
N ASP A 107 -35.33 -31.69 25.74
CA ASP A 107 -35.58 -32.75 26.72
C ASP A 107 -34.35 -33.65 26.96
N SER A 108 -33.22 -33.06 27.34
CA SER A 108 -31.96 -33.77 27.51
C SER A 108 -31.14 -33.22 28.69
N TYR A 109 -29.98 -33.81 28.97
CA TYR A 109 -29.15 -33.48 30.13
C TYR A 109 -28.95 -31.96 30.25
N THR A 110 -29.45 -31.40 31.35
CA THR A 110 -29.36 -29.97 31.65
C THR A 110 -28.75 -29.76 33.02
N GLU A 111 -27.78 -28.85 33.11
CA GLU A 111 -27.14 -28.45 34.38
C GLU A 111 -27.04 -26.93 34.53
N PHE A 112 -26.96 -26.47 35.77
CA PHE A 112 -26.68 -25.07 36.07
C PHE A 112 -25.21 -24.74 35.81
N SER A 113 -24.96 -23.62 35.12
CA SER A 113 -23.60 -23.10 34.91
C SER A 113 -22.93 -22.71 36.25
N PRO A 114 -21.59 -22.58 36.31
CA PRO A 114 -20.88 -22.17 37.53
C PRO A 114 -21.31 -20.82 38.12
N SER A 115 -22.00 -19.99 37.33
CA SER A 115 -22.50 -18.68 37.80
C SER A 115 -23.86 -18.76 38.49
N GLU A 116 -24.53 -19.92 38.38
CA GLU A 116 -25.92 -20.17 38.80
C GLU A 116 -26.97 -19.24 38.13
N LYS A 117 -26.55 -18.44 37.14
CA LYS A 117 -27.41 -17.50 36.41
C LYS A 117 -27.76 -17.97 35.00
N GLY A 118 -27.19 -19.09 34.56
CA GLY A 118 -27.39 -19.68 33.23
C GLY A 118 -27.30 -21.19 33.30
N ILE A 119 -27.64 -21.87 32.21
CA ILE A 119 -27.69 -23.34 32.11
C ILE A 119 -26.87 -23.83 30.92
N HIS A 120 -26.45 -25.09 30.97
CA HIS A 120 -25.96 -25.83 29.82
C HIS A 120 -26.87 -27.02 29.54
N ILE A 121 -27.23 -27.22 28.28
CA ILE A 121 -27.94 -28.39 27.79
C ILE A 121 -27.00 -29.15 26.86
N ILE A 122 -26.87 -30.46 27.05
CA ILE A 122 -26.03 -31.33 26.23
C ILE A 122 -26.92 -32.35 25.53
N ILE A 123 -26.83 -32.39 24.21
CA ILE A 123 -27.52 -33.36 23.35
C ILE A 123 -26.50 -34.12 22.50
N LYS A 124 -26.95 -35.21 21.91
CA LYS A 124 -26.33 -35.81 20.73
C LYS A 124 -27.05 -35.34 19.48
N GLY A 125 -26.32 -35.17 18.40
CA GLY A 125 -26.90 -34.96 17.09
C GLY A 125 -26.01 -34.17 16.16
N SER A 126 -26.62 -33.55 15.17
CA SER A 126 -25.96 -32.70 14.20
C SER A 126 -26.62 -31.32 14.18
N LEU A 127 -25.81 -30.28 13.96
CA LEU A 127 -26.37 -28.96 13.71
C LEU A 127 -27.19 -29.01 12.42
N PRO A 128 -28.29 -28.26 12.32
CA PRO A 128 -29.01 -28.12 11.08
C PRO A 128 -28.05 -27.71 9.97
N GLN A 129 -28.30 -28.29 8.82
CA GLN A 129 -27.47 -28.14 7.64
C GLN A 129 -27.30 -26.70 7.13
N SER A 130 -28.18 -25.79 7.56
CA SER A 130 -28.12 -24.35 7.33
C SER A 130 -27.11 -23.63 8.21
N VAL A 131 -26.63 -24.25 9.29
CA VAL A 131 -25.73 -23.64 10.27
C VAL A 131 -24.27 -23.79 9.81
N LEU A 132 -23.69 -22.68 9.34
CA LEU A 132 -22.29 -22.63 8.91
C LEU A 132 -21.33 -22.51 10.11
N GLY A 133 -20.26 -23.30 10.10
CA GLY A 133 -19.19 -23.23 11.09
C GLY A 133 -19.38 -24.18 12.27
N THR A 134 -18.95 -23.77 13.46
CA THR A 134 -18.90 -24.67 14.63
C THR A 134 -20.13 -24.58 15.53
N GLY A 135 -21.08 -23.68 15.19
CA GLY A 135 -22.18 -23.29 16.04
C GLY A 135 -22.73 -21.90 15.70
N ARG A 136 -23.75 -21.44 16.43
CA ARG A 136 -24.42 -20.14 16.21
C ARG A 136 -24.71 -19.46 17.55
N LYS A 137 -24.79 -18.13 17.55
CA LYS A 137 -25.07 -17.33 18.74
C LYS A 137 -26.20 -16.34 18.48
N ASN A 138 -27.20 -16.35 19.36
CA ASN A 138 -28.23 -15.34 19.43
C ASN A 138 -27.96 -14.42 20.65
N THR A 139 -27.40 -13.24 20.38
CA THR A 139 -27.05 -12.24 21.42
C THR A 139 -28.26 -11.64 22.12
N LYS A 140 -29.44 -11.61 21.49
CA LYS A 140 -30.68 -11.08 22.09
C LYS A 140 -31.16 -11.95 23.24
N HIS A 141 -31.02 -13.27 23.08
CA HIS A 141 -31.51 -14.25 24.05
C HIS A 141 -30.40 -14.85 24.93
N GLY A 142 -29.14 -14.50 24.70
CA GLY A 142 -28.01 -15.10 25.42
C GLY A 142 -27.82 -16.58 25.11
N LEU A 143 -28.30 -17.04 23.95
CA LEU A 143 -28.27 -18.43 23.51
C LEU A 143 -27.06 -18.68 22.60
N GLU A 144 -26.25 -19.68 22.93
CA GLU A 144 -25.06 -20.11 22.21
C GLU A 144 -25.13 -21.63 21.97
N ILE A 145 -24.99 -22.09 20.73
CA ILE A 145 -25.04 -23.52 20.37
C ILE A 145 -23.75 -23.88 19.64
N TYR A 146 -23.03 -24.91 20.07
CA TYR A 146 -21.75 -25.33 19.47
C TYR A 146 -21.58 -26.85 19.40
N SER A 147 -21.10 -27.36 18.26
CA SER A 147 -20.75 -28.77 18.04
C SER A 147 -19.26 -29.07 18.19
N TYR A 148 -18.37 -28.08 18.00
CA TYR A 148 -16.93 -28.23 18.26
C TYR A 148 -16.19 -26.90 18.41
N GLY A 149 -14.91 -26.97 18.79
CA GLY A 149 -13.98 -25.81 18.79
C GLY A 149 -14.12 -24.88 20.00
N ARG A 150 -15.05 -25.18 20.91
CA ARG A 150 -15.20 -24.54 22.22
C ARG A 150 -15.25 -25.58 23.32
N PHE A 151 -15.03 -25.12 24.56
CA PHE A 151 -15.25 -25.92 25.76
C PHE A 151 -16.35 -25.28 26.59
N PHE A 152 -17.18 -26.10 27.24
CA PHE A 152 -18.10 -25.64 28.27
C PHE A 152 -17.59 -26.06 29.64
N THR A 153 -17.90 -25.26 30.65
CA THR A 153 -17.59 -25.60 32.05
C THR A 153 -18.67 -26.52 32.59
N PHE A 154 -18.30 -27.60 33.28
CA PHE A 154 -19.26 -28.56 33.82
C PHE A 154 -19.36 -28.47 35.33
N THR A 155 -20.59 -28.50 35.86
CA THR A 155 -20.87 -28.51 37.30
C THR A 155 -21.45 -29.84 37.77
N GLY A 156 -22.17 -30.56 36.91
CA GLY A 156 -22.98 -31.71 37.34
C GLY A 156 -24.14 -31.33 38.27
N ASN A 157 -24.38 -30.04 38.50
CA ASN A 157 -25.54 -29.58 39.28
C ASN A 157 -26.74 -29.59 38.34
N ARG A 158 -27.37 -30.77 38.22
CA ARG A 158 -28.49 -31.04 37.32
C ARG A 158 -29.68 -30.12 37.58
N GLU A 159 -30.28 -29.65 36.50
CA GLU A 159 -31.59 -29.00 36.51
C GLU A 159 -32.71 -30.04 36.31
N ASN A 160 -32.45 -31.09 35.53
CA ASN A 160 -33.37 -32.20 35.27
C ASN A 160 -32.74 -33.59 35.49
N SER A 161 -33.55 -34.64 35.46
CA SER A 161 -33.09 -36.03 35.63
C SER A 161 -32.67 -36.72 34.32
N ASN A 162 -32.63 -36.00 33.20
CA ASN A 162 -32.46 -36.59 31.88
C ASN A 162 -31.01 -36.98 31.59
N ASP A 163 -30.82 -38.03 30.79
CA ASP A 163 -29.53 -38.33 30.18
C ASP A 163 -29.34 -37.54 28.88
N VAL A 164 -28.18 -37.71 28.24
CA VAL A 164 -27.91 -37.09 26.94
C VAL A 164 -28.57 -37.93 25.84
N TYR A 165 -29.43 -37.30 25.07
CA TYR A 165 -30.23 -37.96 24.04
C TYR A 165 -29.94 -37.38 22.66
N GLU A 166 -30.24 -38.16 21.63
CA GLU A 166 -30.25 -37.68 20.24
C GLU A 166 -31.42 -36.71 20.07
N ARG A 167 -31.13 -35.49 19.62
CA ARG A 167 -32.11 -34.40 19.46
C ARG A 167 -31.85 -33.58 18.19
N THR A 168 -31.47 -34.21 17.08
CA THR A 168 -31.18 -33.46 15.84
C THR A 168 -32.42 -32.71 15.35
N ASP A 169 -33.60 -33.32 15.41
CA ASP A 169 -34.84 -32.73 14.91
C ASP A 169 -35.34 -31.61 15.82
N GLU A 170 -35.36 -31.85 17.14
CA GLU A 170 -35.75 -30.84 18.13
C GLU A 170 -34.77 -29.67 18.16
N LEU A 171 -33.48 -29.93 17.92
CA LEU A 171 -32.50 -28.86 17.74
C LEU A 171 -32.80 -28.02 16.51
N ALA A 172 -33.27 -28.62 15.40
CA ALA A 172 -33.70 -27.88 14.22
C ALA A 172 -34.88 -26.95 14.52
N GLU A 173 -35.86 -27.40 15.31
CA GLU A 173 -36.98 -26.55 15.77
C GLU A 173 -36.48 -25.36 16.59
N VAL A 174 -35.51 -25.58 17.49
CA VAL A 174 -34.86 -24.49 18.25
C VAL A 174 -34.15 -23.51 17.30
N PHE A 175 -33.52 -24.01 16.23
CA PHE A 175 -32.90 -23.17 15.22
C PHE A 175 -33.91 -22.33 14.44
N GLU A 176 -34.97 -22.93 13.89
CA GLU A 176 -36.02 -22.21 13.14
C GLU A 176 -36.68 -21.14 14.00
N LYS A 177 -36.99 -21.47 15.26
CA LYS A 177 -37.72 -20.57 16.15
C LYS A 177 -36.89 -19.41 16.66
N TYR A 178 -35.61 -19.67 16.96
CA TYR A 178 -34.76 -18.70 17.66
C TYR A 178 -33.62 -18.14 16.84
N PHE A 179 -33.44 -18.60 15.60
CA PHE A 179 -32.45 -18.07 14.68
C PHE A 179 -33.14 -17.78 13.34
N ASP A 180 -33.48 -16.52 13.13
CA ASP A 180 -34.23 -16.01 11.96
C ASP A 180 -33.69 -16.56 10.61
N ASP A 181 -34.63 -16.99 9.76
CA ASP A 181 -34.47 -17.74 8.51
C ASP A 181 -34.10 -16.86 7.30
N SER A 182 -33.56 -15.66 7.55
CA SER A 182 -32.91 -14.87 6.50
C SER A 182 -31.75 -15.62 5.81
N ASP A 183 -31.32 -16.76 6.36
CA ASP A 183 -30.29 -17.65 5.80
C ASP A 183 -30.85 -18.90 5.07
N ILE A 184 -32.12 -19.31 5.24
CA ILE A 184 -32.68 -20.52 4.59
C ILE A 184 -33.42 -20.19 3.28
N GLN A 185 -34.04 -19.02 3.15
CA GLN A 185 -34.61 -18.54 1.89
C GLN A 185 -33.57 -18.16 0.82
N GLY A 186 -32.27 -18.26 1.15
CA GLY A 186 -31.13 -17.91 0.28
C GLY A 186 -30.35 -19.10 -0.27
N ARG A 187 -30.92 -20.32 -0.33
CA ARG A 187 -30.22 -21.48 -0.93
C ARG A 187 -30.04 -21.27 -2.43
N VAL A 188 -28.77 -21.27 -2.84
CA VAL A 188 -28.33 -21.13 -4.23
C VAL A 188 -28.52 -22.46 -4.94
N ASN A 189 -29.46 -22.51 -5.89
CA ASN A 189 -29.57 -23.63 -6.82
C ASN A 189 -28.39 -23.59 -7.79
N LEU A 190 -27.40 -24.48 -7.64
CA LEU A 190 -26.17 -24.44 -8.46
C LEU A 190 -26.45 -24.55 -9.98
N ALA A 191 -27.56 -25.19 -10.38
CA ALA A 191 -27.98 -25.25 -11.77
C ALA A 191 -28.26 -23.87 -12.38
N GLU A 192 -28.70 -22.89 -11.58
CA GLU A 192 -28.90 -21.50 -12.00
C GLU A 192 -27.58 -20.74 -12.21
N PHE A 193 -26.47 -21.32 -11.74
CA PHE A 193 -25.13 -20.73 -11.77
C PHE A 193 -24.13 -21.55 -12.62
N GLU A 194 -24.61 -22.45 -13.49
CA GLU A 194 -23.74 -23.20 -14.42
C GLU A 194 -23.17 -22.32 -15.52
N LYS A 195 -23.87 -21.25 -15.90
CA LYS A 195 -23.48 -20.39 -17.01
C LYS A 195 -22.26 -19.55 -16.65
N ASP A 196 -21.15 -19.83 -17.33
CA ASP A 196 -19.93 -19.02 -17.23
C ASP A 196 -20.00 -17.81 -18.17
N GLU A 197 -20.23 -16.62 -17.59
CA GLU A 197 -20.18 -15.34 -18.31
C GLU A 197 -18.76 -14.78 -18.44
N ILE A 198 -17.80 -15.32 -17.68
CA ILE A 198 -16.41 -14.90 -17.75
C ILE A 198 -15.73 -15.70 -18.87
N LYS A 199 -15.21 -15.05 -19.92
CA LYS A 199 -14.67 -15.77 -21.11
C LYS A 199 -13.14 -15.92 -21.13
N ILE A 200 -12.49 -15.84 -19.98
CA ILE A 200 -11.03 -16.03 -19.87
C ILE A 200 -10.70 -17.46 -19.41
N SER A 201 -9.47 -17.95 -19.50
CA SER A 201 -9.09 -19.29 -18.98
C SER A 201 -8.92 -19.30 -17.45
N ASN A 202 -8.89 -20.49 -16.83
CA ASN A 202 -8.62 -20.63 -15.39
C ASN A 202 -7.24 -20.07 -15.00
N ASP A 203 -6.19 -20.39 -15.78
CA ASP A 203 -4.84 -19.84 -15.59
C ASP A 203 -4.83 -18.30 -15.62
N ALA A 204 -5.51 -17.70 -16.61
CA ALA A 204 -5.61 -16.25 -16.73
C ALA A 204 -6.40 -15.64 -15.56
N LEU A 205 -7.44 -16.32 -15.08
CA LEU A 205 -8.22 -15.87 -13.94
C LEU A 205 -7.43 -15.99 -12.63
N TRP A 206 -6.67 -17.06 -12.42
CA TRP A 206 -5.74 -17.18 -11.29
C TRP A 206 -4.69 -16.08 -11.27
N GLU A 207 -4.10 -15.77 -12.42
CA GLU A 207 -3.14 -14.68 -12.52
C GLU A 207 -3.73 -13.33 -12.12
N ARG A 208 -4.97 -13.03 -12.53
CA ARG A 208 -5.68 -11.82 -12.11
C ARG A 208 -5.97 -11.83 -10.62
N MET A 209 -6.48 -12.95 -10.11
CA MET A 209 -6.73 -13.14 -8.68
C MET A 209 -5.46 -12.88 -7.86
N PHE A 210 -4.31 -13.41 -8.27
CA PHE A 210 -3.02 -13.21 -7.59
C PHE A 210 -2.43 -11.81 -7.72
N ARG A 211 -2.89 -10.99 -8.68
CA ARG A 211 -2.48 -9.59 -8.87
C ARG A 211 -3.42 -8.61 -8.18
N SER A 212 -4.57 -9.08 -7.69
CA SER A 212 -5.56 -8.26 -6.99
C SER A 212 -5.08 -7.81 -5.61
N LYS A 213 -5.83 -6.90 -4.97
CA LYS A 213 -5.59 -6.44 -3.59
C LYS A 213 -5.42 -7.59 -2.60
N ASN A 214 -6.17 -8.68 -2.78
CA ASN A 214 -6.12 -9.89 -1.93
C ASN A 214 -5.21 -10.98 -2.53
N GLY A 215 -4.39 -10.64 -3.53
CA GLY A 215 -3.67 -11.61 -4.34
C GLY A 215 -2.60 -12.42 -3.60
N ASP A 216 -2.00 -11.87 -2.55
CA ASP A 216 -1.06 -12.62 -1.70
C ASP A 216 -1.77 -13.64 -0.80
N GLU A 217 -2.97 -13.30 -0.29
CA GLU A 217 -3.84 -14.23 0.44
C GLU A 217 -4.31 -15.35 -0.48
N ILE A 218 -4.85 -15.01 -1.66
CA ILE A 218 -5.31 -15.99 -2.64
C ILE A 218 -4.18 -16.92 -3.08
N ARG A 219 -2.95 -16.39 -3.26
CA ARG A 219 -1.77 -17.21 -3.59
C ARG A 219 -1.38 -18.13 -2.44
N SER A 220 -1.55 -17.69 -1.19
CA SER A 220 -1.34 -18.54 -0.02
C SER A 220 -2.33 -19.72 -0.02
N LEU A 221 -3.61 -19.44 -0.24
CA LEU A 221 -4.67 -20.45 -0.32
C LEU A 221 -4.46 -21.43 -1.48
N TYR A 222 -4.13 -20.93 -2.67
CA TYR A 222 -3.86 -21.74 -3.87
C TYR A 222 -2.73 -22.75 -3.64
N ASN A 223 -1.69 -22.37 -2.89
CA ASN A 223 -0.57 -23.24 -2.55
C ASN A 223 -0.84 -24.15 -1.34
N GLY A 224 -2.07 -24.18 -0.82
CA GLY A 224 -2.47 -25.11 0.24
C GLY A 224 -2.11 -24.65 1.65
N ASN A 225 -1.75 -23.38 1.85
CA ASN A 225 -1.48 -22.86 3.19
C ASN A 225 -2.80 -22.69 3.96
N LEU A 226 -2.92 -23.44 5.05
CA LEU A 226 -4.15 -23.48 5.84
C LEU A 226 -4.29 -22.23 6.72
N ILE A 227 -5.48 -21.64 6.70
CA ILE A 227 -5.88 -20.65 7.70
C ILE A 227 -6.12 -21.37 9.01
N ASN A 228 -5.34 -21.03 10.04
CA ASN A 228 -5.46 -21.60 11.40
C ASN A 228 -5.41 -23.14 11.44
N ASN A 229 -4.71 -23.79 10.50
CA ASN A 229 -4.70 -25.25 10.32
C ASN A 229 -6.10 -25.87 10.11
N ASP A 230 -7.09 -25.12 9.64
CA ASP A 230 -8.43 -25.64 9.33
C ASP A 230 -8.66 -25.68 7.81
N HIS A 231 -8.64 -26.89 7.25
CA HIS A 231 -8.94 -27.10 5.84
C HIS A 231 -10.30 -26.54 5.43
N SER A 232 -11.37 -26.75 6.22
CA SER A 232 -12.70 -26.37 5.75
C SER A 232 -12.91 -24.85 5.71
N ALA A 233 -12.33 -24.13 6.67
CA ALA A 233 -12.32 -22.66 6.64
C ALA A 233 -11.47 -22.12 5.49
N THR A 234 -10.38 -22.81 5.16
CA THR A 234 -9.48 -22.46 4.04
C THR A 234 -10.16 -22.70 2.69
N ASP A 235 -10.87 -23.83 2.55
CA ASP A 235 -11.64 -24.19 1.36
C ASP A 235 -12.73 -23.12 1.08
N LEU A 236 -13.51 -22.75 2.11
CA LEU A 236 -14.54 -21.72 1.99
C LEU A 236 -13.96 -20.32 1.71
N ALA A 237 -12.84 -19.96 2.34
CA ALA A 237 -12.17 -18.69 2.07
C ALA A 237 -11.73 -18.58 0.59
N LEU A 238 -11.18 -19.66 0.02
CA LEU A 238 -10.84 -19.69 -1.40
C LEU A 238 -12.09 -19.65 -2.28
N CYS A 239 -13.15 -20.39 -1.94
CA CYS A 239 -14.41 -20.36 -2.66
C CYS A 239 -15.08 -18.98 -2.65
N ASN A 240 -14.98 -18.20 -1.55
CA ASN A 240 -15.49 -16.82 -1.52
C ASN A 240 -14.74 -15.93 -2.53
N HIS A 241 -13.43 -16.10 -2.67
CA HIS A 241 -12.68 -15.42 -3.73
C HIS A 241 -13.10 -15.91 -5.11
N LEU A 242 -13.23 -17.23 -5.32
CA LEU A 242 -13.65 -17.78 -6.60
C LEU A 242 -15.07 -17.31 -7.00
N ALA A 243 -16.01 -17.22 -6.06
CA ALA A 243 -17.37 -16.73 -6.31
C ALA A 243 -17.37 -15.30 -6.85
N PHE A 244 -16.55 -14.42 -6.29
CA PHE A 244 -16.37 -13.06 -6.81
C PHE A 244 -15.79 -13.06 -8.23
N TRP A 245 -14.70 -13.79 -8.45
CA TRP A 245 -13.88 -13.73 -9.67
C TRP A 245 -14.46 -14.51 -10.86
N THR A 246 -15.24 -15.55 -10.60
CA THR A 246 -15.90 -16.36 -11.64
C THR A 246 -17.31 -15.86 -11.98
N GLY A 247 -17.74 -14.73 -11.40
CA GLY A 247 -19.12 -14.28 -11.58
C GLY A 247 -20.14 -15.26 -11.00
N LYS A 248 -19.78 -15.98 -9.94
CA LYS A 248 -20.55 -17.07 -9.31
C LYS A 248 -20.75 -18.31 -10.19
N SER A 249 -20.01 -18.50 -11.28
CA SER A 249 -20.12 -19.73 -12.09
C SER A 249 -19.70 -20.96 -11.28
N ALA A 250 -20.67 -21.77 -10.86
CA ALA A 250 -20.46 -22.92 -9.98
C ALA A 250 -19.51 -23.96 -10.60
N THR A 251 -19.71 -24.29 -11.88
CA THR A 251 -18.88 -25.23 -12.65
C THR A 251 -17.44 -24.75 -12.74
N ARG A 252 -17.24 -23.44 -12.91
CA ARG A 252 -15.91 -22.85 -12.99
C ARG A 252 -15.22 -22.76 -11.64
N MET A 253 -15.97 -22.44 -10.58
CA MET A 253 -15.47 -22.48 -9.21
C MET A 253 -14.96 -23.88 -8.85
N ASP A 254 -15.71 -24.93 -9.18
CA ASP A 254 -15.29 -26.32 -8.95
C ASP A 254 -14.01 -26.67 -9.72
N THR A 255 -14.00 -26.39 -11.03
CA THR A 255 -12.84 -26.69 -11.89
C THR A 255 -11.57 -25.99 -11.38
N MET A 256 -11.67 -24.71 -11.02
CA MET A 256 -10.54 -23.96 -10.48
C MET A 256 -10.11 -24.46 -9.10
N PHE A 257 -11.05 -24.82 -8.22
CA PHE A 257 -10.71 -25.34 -6.90
C PHE A 257 -9.85 -26.62 -7.00
N ARG A 258 -10.14 -27.47 -7.98
CA ARG A 258 -9.38 -28.71 -8.26
C ARG A 258 -7.95 -28.47 -8.74
N GLU A 259 -7.61 -27.28 -9.23
CA GLU A 259 -6.25 -26.91 -9.62
C GLU A 259 -5.37 -26.50 -8.43
N THR A 260 -5.97 -26.36 -7.25
CA THR A 260 -5.28 -25.86 -6.05
C THR A 260 -4.65 -26.99 -5.25
N SER A 261 -3.70 -26.67 -4.38
CA SER A 261 -3.15 -27.64 -3.43
C SER A 261 -4.09 -27.96 -2.25
N LEU A 262 -5.32 -27.41 -2.24
CA LEU A 262 -6.35 -27.72 -1.23
C LEU A 262 -7.23 -28.92 -1.61
N ILE A 263 -7.20 -29.34 -2.88
CA ILE A 263 -8.02 -30.46 -3.35
C ILE A 263 -7.71 -31.76 -2.58
N ARG A 264 -8.76 -32.49 -2.23
CA ARG A 264 -8.72 -33.71 -1.41
C ARG A 264 -9.97 -34.55 -1.66
N ASP A 265 -9.91 -35.85 -1.38
CA ASP A 265 -11.02 -36.79 -1.58
C ASP A 265 -12.34 -36.28 -1.00
N LYS A 266 -12.28 -35.57 0.14
CA LYS A 266 -13.43 -34.93 0.79
C LYS A 266 -14.26 -34.06 -0.16
N TRP A 267 -13.63 -33.42 -1.16
CA TRP A 267 -14.29 -32.53 -2.11
C TRP A 267 -15.44 -33.21 -2.86
N ASP A 268 -15.25 -34.47 -3.24
CA ASP A 268 -16.20 -35.26 -4.03
C ASP A 268 -17.07 -36.19 -3.16
N VAL A 269 -16.88 -36.19 -1.84
CA VAL A 269 -17.68 -37.01 -0.92
C VAL A 269 -19.02 -36.34 -0.67
N ILE A 270 -20.10 -37.11 -0.89
CA ILE A 270 -21.45 -36.74 -0.47
C ILE A 270 -21.45 -36.62 1.05
N HIS A 271 -21.52 -35.38 1.52
CA HIS A 271 -21.49 -35.03 2.93
C HIS A 271 -22.87 -34.61 3.45
N PHE A 272 -23.83 -34.41 2.54
CA PHE A 272 -25.18 -33.93 2.84
C PHE A 272 -26.21 -34.91 2.27
N SER A 273 -26.58 -35.90 3.09
CA SER A 273 -27.42 -37.04 2.68
C SER A 273 -28.89 -36.68 2.40
N ASP A 274 -29.35 -35.52 2.84
CA ASP A 274 -30.69 -34.97 2.59
C ASP A 274 -30.87 -34.39 1.18
N THR A 275 -29.76 -33.94 0.57
CA THR A 275 -29.71 -33.21 -0.70
C THR A 275 -28.86 -33.93 -1.75
N ASN A 276 -28.17 -34.99 -1.33
CA ASN A 276 -27.23 -35.77 -2.15
C ASN A 276 -26.08 -34.92 -2.73
N GLU A 277 -25.75 -33.81 -2.05
CA GLU A 277 -24.67 -32.88 -2.43
C GLU A 277 -23.33 -33.33 -1.84
N THR A 278 -22.28 -33.14 -2.65
CA THR A 278 -20.89 -33.23 -2.24
C THR A 278 -20.49 -32.05 -1.35
N TYR A 279 -19.41 -32.22 -0.59
CA TYR A 279 -18.81 -31.12 0.17
C TYR A 279 -18.36 -29.96 -0.70
N GLY A 280 -17.83 -30.24 -1.91
CA GLY A 280 -17.46 -29.21 -2.87
C GLY A 280 -18.66 -28.38 -3.31
N GLU A 281 -19.74 -29.02 -3.73
CA GLU A 281 -21.00 -28.36 -4.13
C GLU A 281 -21.54 -27.46 -3.01
N ARG A 282 -21.58 -27.95 -1.78
CA ARG A 282 -22.05 -27.16 -0.64
C ARG A 282 -21.17 -25.95 -0.34
N THR A 283 -19.84 -26.12 -0.46
CA THR A 283 -18.88 -25.04 -0.23
C THR A 283 -19.01 -23.95 -1.28
N ILE A 284 -19.25 -24.34 -2.54
CA ILE A 284 -19.52 -23.44 -3.66
C ILE A 284 -20.85 -22.70 -3.44
N ALA A 285 -21.94 -23.41 -3.12
CA ALA A 285 -23.25 -22.80 -2.88
C ALA A 285 -23.20 -21.77 -1.73
N THR A 286 -22.47 -22.10 -0.67
CA THR A 286 -22.24 -21.20 0.48
C THR A 286 -21.51 -19.93 0.05
N ALA A 287 -20.46 -20.07 -0.75
CA ALA A 287 -19.69 -18.94 -1.25
C ALA A 287 -20.49 -18.05 -2.22
N ILE A 288 -21.34 -18.65 -3.08
CA ILE A 288 -22.22 -17.89 -3.98
C ILE A 288 -23.25 -17.07 -3.18
N SER A 289 -23.80 -17.64 -2.12
CA SER A 289 -24.79 -16.99 -1.25
C SER A 289 -24.18 -15.85 -0.43
N SER A 290 -22.98 -16.05 0.13
CA SER A 290 -22.28 -15.05 0.94
C SER A 290 -21.67 -13.90 0.13
N THR A 291 -21.48 -14.09 -1.18
CA THR A 291 -20.88 -13.10 -2.08
C THR A 291 -21.95 -12.16 -2.63
N SER A 292 -22.06 -10.95 -2.08
CA SER A 292 -23.09 -9.97 -2.47
C SER A 292 -22.81 -9.25 -3.80
N THR A 293 -21.55 -9.19 -4.22
CA THR A 293 -21.11 -8.56 -5.48
C THR A 293 -20.07 -9.44 -6.17
N THR A 294 -20.06 -9.43 -7.48
CA THR A 294 -19.13 -10.18 -8.33
C THR A 294 -18.36 -9.25 -9.25
N ILE A 295 -17.39 -9.80 -9.97
CA ILE A 295 -16.70 -9.08 -11.04
C ILE A 295 -17.67 -8.61 -12.15
N LEU A 296 -18.81 -9.30 -12.34
CA LEU A 296 -19.83 -8.95 -13.34
C LEU A 296 -20.70 -7.75 -12.94
N ASP A 297 -20.80 -7.43 -11.65
CA ASP A 297 -21.57 -6.27 -11.16
C ASP A 297 -20.85 -4.94 -11.44
N ASN A 298 -19.56 -5.01 -11.80
CA ASN A 298 -18.75 -3.90 -12.28
C ASN A 298 -18.66 -3.88 -13.82
N LYS A 299 -19.73 -4.29 -14.51
CA LYS A 299 -19.81 -4.52 -15.98
C LYS A 299 -19.42 -3.33 -16.88
N GLN A 300 -19.14 -2.14 -16.35
CA GLN A 300 -18.56 -1.01 -17.12
C GLN A 300 -17.02 -0.97 -17.14
N GLN A 301 -16.31 -1.86 -16.44
CA GLN A 301 -14.84 -1.89 -16.40
C GLN A 301 -14.19 -3.21 -16.85
N PHE A 302 -14.97 -4.13 -17.42
CA PHE A 302 -14.48 -5.43 -17.84
C PHE A 302 -14.91 -5.77 -19.27
N GLU A 303 -14.60 -4.89 -20.22
CA GLU A 303 -14.33 -5.36 -21.58
C GLU A 303 -12.94 -6.04 -21.58
N GLU A 304 -12.99 -7.34 -21.89
CA GLU A 304 -11.95 -8.21 -22.42
C GLU A 304 -10.51 -8.10 -21.88
N PHE A 305 -10.11 -9.15 -21.17
CA PHE A 305 -8.72 -9.60 -21.20
C PHE A 305 -8.72 -11.13 -21.10
N SER A 306 -9.42 -11.82 -22.02
CA SER A 306 -9.06 -13.22 -22.26
C SER A 306 -7.67 -13.18 -22.91
N PHE A 307 -6.73 -13.92 -22.34
CA PHE A 307 -5.57 -14.36 -23.12
C PHE A 307 -5.98 -15.63 -23.84
N ASP A 308 -6.97 -15.52 -24.72
CA ASP A 308 -7.00 -16.36 -25.90
C ASP A 308 -6.15 -15.63 -26.93
N PHE A 309 -5.15 -16.32 -27.49
CA PHE A 309 -4.50 -15.83 -28.69
C PHE A 309 -5.48 -16.01 -29.85
N ILE A 310 -6.50 -15.17 -29.90
CA ILE A 310 -7.40 -14.99 -31.03
C ILE A 310 -7.54 -13.49 -31.25
N ASN A 311 -7.10 -13.04 -32.42
CA ASN A 311 -7.44 -11.73 -32.97
C ASN A 311 -8.95 -11.68 -33.25
N GLU A 312 -9.68 -10.78 -32.62
CA GLU A 312 -10.96 -10.24 -33.09
C GLU A 312 -10.83 -8.71 -32.98
N ASP A 313 -10.15 -8.04 -33.91
CA ASP A 313 -10.82 -7.24 -34.95
C ASP A 313 -9.97 -7.15 -36.23
N ALA A 314 -9.64 -8.31 -36.76
CA ALA A 314 -9.43 -8.45 -38.19
C ALA A 314 -10.29 -9.61 -38.66
N VAL A 315 -11.47 -9.30 -39.21
CA VAL A 315 -12.06 -10.17 -40.23
C VAL A 315 -11.18 -10.05 -41.48
N GLU A 316 -9.92 -10.48 -41.38
CA GLU A 316 -9.23 -11.04 -42.51
C GLU A 316 -9.84 -12.42 -42.68
N VAL A 317 -10.50 -12.62 -43.82
CA VAL A 317 -10.70 -13.93 -44.41
C VAL A 317 -9.43 -14.74 -44.15
N VAL A 318 -9.52 -15.79 -43.32
CA VAL A 318 -8.41 -16.72 -43.11
C VAL A 318 -8.24 -17.48 -44.42
N GLU A 319 -7.54 -16.86 -45.36
CA GLU A 319 -6.82 -17.60 -46.37
C GLU A 319 -5.85 -18.50 -45.62
N ASP A 320 -5.90 -19.80 -45.96
CA ASP A 320 -5.06 -20.87 -45.45
C ASP A 320 -3.58 -20.56 -45.76
N LYS A 321 -2.96 -19.68 -44.96
CA LYS A 321 -1.55 -19.33 -45.09
C LYS A 321 -0.75 -20.56 -44.69
N PRO A 322 0.15 -21.06 -45.54
CA PRO A 322 0.92 -22.26 -45.25
C PRO A 322 1.70 -22.10 -43.94
N LYS A 323 1.53 -23.04 -43.01
CA LYS A 323 2.27 -23.06 -41.73
C LYS A 323 3.77 -23.01 -42.02
N LYS A 324 4.42 -21.91 -41.65
CA LYS A 324 5.87 -21.74 -41.76
C LYS A 324 6.56 -22.86 -40.97
N LYS A 325 7.29 -23.74 -41.65
CA LYS A 325 8.06 -24.81 -41.00
C LYS A 325 9.36 -24.25 -40.45
N PHE A 326 9.63 -24.52 -39.18
CA PHE A 326 10.89 -24.20 -38.51
C PHE A 326 11.76 -25.45 -38.39
N ARG A 327 13.08 -25.26 -38.33
CA ARG A 327 14.00 -26.38 -38.10
C ARG A 327 13.79 -26.96 -36.70
N LEU A 328 14.04 -28.26 -36.53
CA LEU A 328 13.94 -28.95 -35.23
C LEU A 328 15.26 -28.85 -34.47
N THR A 329 15.60 -27.62 -34.08
CA THR A 329 16.81 -27.24 -33.34
C THR A 329 16.47 -26.21 -32.27
N GLU A 330 17.40 -25.93 -31.35
CA GLU A 330 17.23 -24.88 -30.32
C GLU A 330 17.05 -23.48 -30.94
N LEU A 331 17.78 -23.18 -32.02
CA LEU A 331 17.58 -21.97 -32.82
C LEU A 331 16.20 -21.97 -33.53
N GLY A 332 15.78 -23.10 -34.08
CA GLY A 332 14.45 -23.19 -34.71
C GLY A 332 13.31 -23.06 -33.70
N ASN A 333 13.52 -23.49 -32.45
CA ASN A 333 12.62 -23.19 -31.34
C ASN A 333 12.56 -21.69 -31.05
N ALA A 334 13.71 -21.02 -31.00
CA ALA A 334 13.77 -19.57 -30.82
C ALA A 334 13.05 -18.82 -31.94
N GLU A 335 13.26 -19.19 -33.20
CA GLU A 335 12.56 -18.61 -34.36
C GLU A 335 11.04 -18.82 -34.27
N ARG A 336 10.59 -19.99 -33.78
CA ARG A 336 9.18 -20.30 -33.56
C ARG A 336 8.57 -19.42 -32.47
N ILE A 337 9.27 -19.24 -31.35
CA ILE A 337 8.83 -18.36 -30.25
C ILE A 337 8.82 -16.90 -30.72
N ALA A 338 9.84 -16.44 -31.44
CA ALA A 338 9.88 -15.08 -31.99
C ALA A 338 8.73 -14.84 -33.00
N TYR A 339 8.39 -15.84 -33.80
CA TYR A 339 7.27 -15.75 -34.73
C TYR A 339 5.92 -15.62 -34.01
N GLU A 340 5.68 -16.42 -32.97
CA GLU A 340 4.41 -16.42 -32.23
C GLU A 340 4.29 -15.27 -31.21
N TYR A 341 5.38 -14.96 -30.50
CA TYR A 341 5.38 -14.07 -29.33
C TYR A 341 6.32 -12.87 -29.46
N GLY A 342 7.09 -12.74 -30.53
CA GLY A 342 8.11 -11.69 -30.67
C GLY A 342 7.57 -10.26 -30.57
N HIS A 343 6.29 -10.06 -30.84
CA HIS A 343 5.61 -8.77 -30.72
C HIS A 343 5.25 -8.38 -29.27
N VAL A 344 5.34 -9.31 -28.32
CA VAL A 344 5.04 -9.09 -26.89
C VAL A 344 6.22 -9.38 -25.95
N ILE A 345 7.40 -9.68 -26.49
CA ILE A 345 8.61 -9.91 -25.71
C ILE A 345 9.76 -9.07 -26.26
N LYS A 346 10.59 -8.52 -25.37
CA LYS A 346 11.85 -7.86 -25.72
C LYS A 346 12.93 -8.27 -24.73
N TYR A 347 14.16 -8.42 -25.19
CA TYR A 347 15.32 -8.64 -24.33
C TYR A 347 16.27 -7.44 -24.35
N VAL A 348 16.51 -6.88 -23.18
CA VAL A 348 17.44 -5.76 -22.97
C VAL A 348 18.67 -6.27 -22.23
N SER A 349 19.84 -6.17 -22.85
CA SER A 349 21.06 -6.88 -22.40
C SER A 349 21.49 -6.59 -20.96
N ASP A 350 21.33 -5.36 -20.49
CA ASP A 350 21.73 -4.89 -19.16
C ASP A 350 20.59 -4.94 -18.11
N ILE A 351 19.36 -5.22 -18.54
CA ILE A 351 18.17 -5.19 -17.66
C ILE A 351 17.50 -6.58 -17.57
N GLY A 352 17.27 -7.24 -18.70
CA GLY A 352 16.59 -8.53 -18.79
C GLY A 352 15.41 -8.53 -19.75
N TRP A 353 14.48 -9.47 -19.53
CA TRP A 353 13.30 -9.66 -20.37
C TRP A 353 12.18 -8.69 -19.99
N TYR A 354 11.63 -8.02 -20.99
CA TYR A 354 10.37 -7.29 -20.89
C TYR A 354 9.27 -8.05 -21.63
N ILE A 355 8.10 -8.11 -21.01
CA ILE A 355 6.93 -8.79 -21.55
C ILE A 355 5.75 -7.84 -21.50
N TRP A 356 5.07 -7.68 -22.62
CA TRP A 356 3.84 -6.90 -22.71
C TRP A 356 2.72 -7.63 -21.97
N ASP A 357 2.13 -6.98 -20.97
CA ASP A 357 1.06 -7.57 -20.15
C ASP A 357 -0.35 -7.17 -20.58
N GLY A 358 -0.48 -6.52 -21.75
CA GLY A 358 -1.73 -5.95 -22.25
C GLY A 358 -1.86 -4.44 -22.00
N LYS A 359 -1.10 -3.90 -21.05
CA LYS A 359 -1.20 -2.49 -20.64
C LYS A 359 0.15 -1.77 -20.60
N ARG A 360 1.22 -2.53 -20.32
CA ARG A 360 2.59 -2.01 -20.25
C ARG A 360 3.63 -3.08 -20.56
N TRP A 361 4.85 -2.65 -20.84
CA TRP A 361 6.02 -3.50 -20.85
C TRP A 361 6.51 -3.74 -19.43
N LYS A 362 6.40 -4.98 -18.95
CA LYS A 362 6.75 -5.35 -17.59
C LYS A 362 8.03 -6.17 -17.57
N LEU A 363 8.94 -5.81 -16.67
CA LEU A 363 10.14 -6.60 -16.41
C LEU A 363 9.75 -8.00 -15.89
N ASP A 364 10.27 -9.04 -16.53
CA ASP A 364 10.07 -10.42 -16.11
C ASP A 364 10.88 -10.74 -14.87
N THR A 365 10.17 -10.81 -13.74
CA THR A 365 10.72 -11.20 -12.44
C THR A 365 10.26 -12.60 -12.02
N LYS A 366 9.37 -13.23 -12.80
CA LYS A 366 8.70 -14.49 -12.46
C LYS A 366 8.94 -15.59 -13.51
N LYS A 367 9.94 -15.41 -14.36
CA LYS A 367 10.34 -16.37 -15.41
C LYS A 367 9.20 -16.69 -16.38
N GLU A 368 8.41 -15.68 -16.70
CA GLU A 368 7.34 -15.78 -17.68
C GLU A 368 7.89 -16.16 -19.06
N ILE A 369 9.09 -15.72 -19.42
CA ILE A 369 9.74 -16.16 -20.66
C ILE A 369 9.96 -17.68 -20.71
N GLU A 370 10.27 -18.31 -19.55
CA GLU A 370 10.40 -19.77 -19.44
C GLU A 370 9.03 -20.46 -19.63
N ARG A 371 7.92 -19.85 -19.16
CA ARG A 371 6.55 -20.34 -19.36
C ARG A 371 6.09 -20.23 -20.81
N ILE A 372 6.29 -19.07 -21.44
CA ILE A 372 6.00 -18.85 -22.88
C ILE A 372 6.75 -19.89 -23.72
N THR A 373 8.04 -20.07 -23.45
CA THR A 373 8.88 -21.08 -24.12
C THR A 373 8.28 -22.48 -23.97
N ALA A 374 7.94 -22.89 -22.75
CA ALA A 374 7.35 -24.22 -22.52
C ALA A 374 6.01 -24.40 -23.25
N LYS A 375 5.16 -23.36 -23.28
CA LYS A 375 3.87 -23.38 -23.98
C LYS A 375 4.04 -23.58 -25.48
N VAL A 376 4.90 -22.78 -26.13
CA VAL A 376 5.16 -22.87 -27.57
C VAL A 376 5.74 -24.24 -27.92
N LEU A 377 6.70 -24.75 -27.14
CA LEU A 377 7.33 -26.04 -27.44
C LEU A 377 6.42 -27.24 -27.18
N ARG A 378 5.48 -27.14 -26.24
CA ARG A 378 4.46 -28.18 -26.02
C ARG A 378 3.39 -28.19 -27.09
N SER A 379 3.16 -27.07 -27.79
CA SER A 379 2.19 -27.04 -28.91
C SER A 379 2.59 -28.00 -30.04
N LEU A 380 3.88 -28.32 -30.17
CA LEU A 380 4.42 -29.30 -31.11
C LEU A 380 3.84 -30.72 -30.93
N TYR A 381 3.38 -31.09 -29.74
CA TYR A 381 2.70 -32.37 -29.52
C TYR A 381 1.39 -32.51 -30.31
N LYS A 382 0.81 -31.38 -30.76
CA LYS A 382 -0.41 -31.35 -31.58
C LYS A 382 -0.11 -31.50 -33.08
N SER A 383 1.16 -31.61 -33.48
CA SER A 383 1.54 -31.76 -34.88
C SER A 383 1.27 -33.18 -35.38
N GLU A 384 0.82 -33.29 -36.63
CA GLU A 384 0.71 -34.57 -37.35
C GLU A 384 2.08 -35.11 -37.80
N ASP A 385 3.13 -34.27 -37.76
CA ASP A 385 4.50 -34.65 -38.09
C ASP A 385 5.16 -35.39 -36.90
N GLU A 386 5.48 -36.67 -37.10
CA GLU A 386 6.11 -37.50 -36.08
C GLU A 386 7.47 -36.95 -35.62
N LEU A 387 8.20 -36.26 -36.50
CA LEU A 387 9.48 -35.63 -36.16
C LEU A 387 9.27 -34.45 -35.20
N GLU A 388 8.24 -33.63 -35.41
CA GLU A 388 7.90 -32.52 -34.51
C GLU A 388 7.46 -33.04 -33.14
N THR A 389 6.67 -34.12 -33.11
CA THR A 389 6.24 -34.76 -31.86
C THR A 389 7.43 -35.37 -31.10
N LYS A 390 8.40 -35.99 -31.78
CA LYS A 390 9.65 -36.45 -31.18
C LYS A 390 10.50 -35.28 -30.67
N TRP A 391 10.56 -34.18 -31.42
CA TRP A 391 11.26 -32.96 -31.01
C TRP A 391 10.63 -32.32 -29.76
N ALA A 392 9.30 -32.31 -29.66
CA ALA A 392 8.58 -31.84 -28.48
C ALA A 392 9.01 -32.57 -27.20
N ARG A 393 9.18 -33.91 -27.26
CA ARG A 393 9.67 -34.72 -26.13
C ARG A 393 11.10 -34.35 -25.72
N MET A 394 11.97 -34.04 -26.69
CA MET A 394 13.31 -33.56 -26.38
C MET A 394 13.27 -32.19 -25.67
N CYS A 395 12.38 -31.29 -26.10
CA CYS A 395 12.20 -29.97 -25.51
C CYS A 395 11.73 -29.97 -24.03
N GLU A 396 11.25 -31.12 -23.50
CA GLU A 396 10.98 -31.26 -22.05
C GLU A 396 12.27 -31.27 -21.20
N ARG A 397 13.44 -31.42 -21.81
CA ARG A 397 14.73 -31.24 -21.11
C ARG A 397 15.02 -29.76 -20.88
N ARG A 398 15.37 -29.41 -19.63
CA ARG A 398 15.60 -28.03 -19.22
C ARG A 398 16.71 -27.33 -20.03
N ASN A 399 17.80 -28.03 -20.35
CA ASN A 399 18.90 -27.44 -21.12
C ASN A 399 18.45 -26.97 -22.51
N ILE A 400 17.62 -27.76 -23.21
CA ILE A 400 17.09 -27.41 -24.54
C ILE A 400 16.22 -26.16 -24.47
N ARG A 401 15.34 -26.05 -23.45
CA ARG A 401 14.55 -24.83 -23.25
C ARG A 401 15.43 -23.61 -22.95
N MET A 402 16.41 -23.77 -22.07
CA MET A 402 17.29 -22.65 -21.71
C MET A 402 18.17 -22.20 -22.88
N ASN A 403 18.63 -23.11 -23.73
CA ASN A 403 19.36 -22.77 -24.95
C ASN A 403 18.46 -22.09 -25.97
N SER A 404 17.22 -22.56 -26.13
CA SER A 404 16.22 -21.90 -27.00
C SER A 404 15.93 -20.46 -26.55
N ILE A 405 15.85 -20.20 -25.23
CA ILE A 405 15.70 -18.84 -24.68
C ILE A 405 16.93 -17.98 -24.96
N LYS A 406 18.14 -18.55 -24.90
CA LYS A 406 19.37 -17.81 -25.23
C LYS A 406 19.42 -17.43 -26.71
N ASP A 407 19.07 -18.35 -27.59
CA ASP A 407 19.01 -18.12 -29.03
C ASP A 407 17.88 -17.14 -29.41
N LEU A 408 16.87 -16.98 -28.55
CA LEU A 408 15.77 -16.01 -28.72
C LEU A 408 16.21 -14.57 -28.48
N MET A 409 17.14 -14.32 -27.55
CA MET A 409 17.61 -12.97 -27.18
C MET A 409 17.93 -12.06 -28.40
N PRO A 410 18.72 -12.49 -29.41
CA PRO A 410 19.01 -11.67 -30.58
C PRO A 410 17.84 -11.51 -31.57
N LEU A 411 16.78 -12.32 -31.46
CA LEU A 411 15.62 -12.27 -32.36
C LEU A 411 14.57 -11.25 -31.90
N VAL A 412 14.61 -10.86 -30.63
CA VAL A 412 13.68 -9.91 -30.00
C VAL A 412 14.43 -8.83 -29.19
N PRO A 413 15.36 -8.10 -29.82
CA PRO A 413 16.16 -7.11 -29.11
C PRO A 413 15.29 -5.94 -28.63
N GLY A 414 15.63 -5.40 -27.46
CA GLY A 414 15.15 -4.11 -26.99
C GLY A 414 16.30 -3.28 -26.41
N GLU A 415 16.18 -1.97 -26.52
CA GLU A 415 17.11 -1.02 -25.91
C GLU A 415 16.45 -0.32 -24.72
N ARG A 416 17.24 0.12 -23.73
CA ARG A 416 16.70 0.83 -22.56
C ARG A 416 15.96 2.10 -22.99
N GLU A 417 16.50 2.74 -24.01
CA GLU A 417 16.00 3.97 -24.59
C GLU A 417 14.62 3.76 -25.19
N ASP A 418 14.24 2.56 -25.64
CA ASP A 418 12.94 2.27 -26.25
C ASP A 418 11.76 2.49 -25.31
N PHE A 419 12.03 2.50 -24.00
CA PHE A 419 11.02 2.53 -22.97
C PHE A 419 10.84 3.91 -22.35
N ASP A 420 9.60 4.23 -21.98
CA ASP A 420 9.21 5.44 -21.24
C ASP A 420 9.66 6.79 -21.88
N ARG A 421 9.87 6.84 -23.20
CA ARG A 421 10.26 8.07 -23.95
C ARG A 421 9.24 9.21 -23.86
N HIS A 422 7.97 8.88 -23.58
CA HIS A 422 6.85 9.81 -23.69
C HIS A 422 6.51 10.48 -22.35
N LYS A 423 7.07 11.67 -22.13
CA LYS A 423 6.90 12.45 -20.88
C LYS A 423 5.47 12.89 -20.57
N TYR A 424 4.61 13.00 -21.58
CA TYR A 424 3.22 13.44 -21.46
C TYR A 424 2.20 12.33 -21.52
N LEU A 425 2.61 11.08 -21.77
CA LEU A 425 1.70 9.95 -21.69
C LEU A 425 1.69 9.44 -20.25
N PHE A 426 0.50 9.33 -19.67
CA PHE A 426 0.28 8.82 -18.32
C PHE A 426 -0.59 7.57 -18.40
N ASN A 427 0.02 6.43 -18.11
CA ASN A 427 -0.61 5.14 -18.28
C ASN A 427 -1.53 4.83 -17.08
N VAL A 428 -2.81 4.57 -17.35
CA VAL A 428 -3.89 4.33 -16.37
C VAL A 428 -4.49 2.94 -16.55
N GLU A 429 -5.27 2.44 -15.60
CA GLU A 429 -5.72 1.03 -15.61
C GLU A 429 -6.49 0.65 -16.88
N ASN A 430 -7.28 1.57 -17.45
CA ASN A 430 -8.13 1.36 -18.61
C ASN A 430 -7.60 1.99 -19.92
N GLY A 431 -6.39 2.57 -19.95
CA GLY A 431 -5.81 3.14 -21.16
C GLY A 431 -4.63 4.07 -20.90
N ILE A 432 -4.37 5.00 -21.82
CA ILE A 432 -3.30 5.98 -21.70
C ILE A 432 -3.91 7.37 -21.80
N VAL A 433 -3.66 8.23 -20.82
CA VAL A 433 -4.07 9.63 -20.87
C VAL A 433 -2.93 10.46 -21.48
N ASP A 434 -3.22 11.16 -22.57
CA ASP A 434 -2.33 12.21 -23.08
C ASP A 434 -2.52 13.48 -22.24
N LEU A 435 -1.55 13.79 -21.39
CA LEU A 435 -1.58 14.93 -20.49
C LEU A 435 -1.58 16.28 -21.23
N LYS A 436 -1.21 16.34 -22.53
CA LYS A 436 -1.33 17.58 -23.31
C LYS A 436 -2.77 17.94 -23.62
N THR A 437 -3.62 16.94 -23.80
CA THR A 437 -5.02 17.11 -24.23
C THR A 437 -6.02 16.76 -23.14
N GLY A 438 -5.60 15.97 -22.14
CA GLY A 438 -6.46 15.38 -21.11
C GLY A 438 -7.32 14.23 -21.62
N LYS A 439 -7.09 13.72 -22.83
CA LYS A 439 -7.89 12.65 -23.45
C LYS A 439 -7.24 11.29 -23.27
N GLN A 440 -8.07 10.27 -23.11
CA GLN A 440 -7.65 8.88 -23.06
C GLN A 440 -7.62 8.26 -24.46
N GLN A 441 -6.64 7.39 -24.69
CA GLN A 441 -6.56 6.44 -25.80
C GLN A 441 -6.37 5.02 -25.27
N GLN A 442 -6.50 4.01 -26.14
CA GLN A 442 -6.23 2.63 -25.79
C GLN A 442 -4.74 2.40 -25.47
N HIS A 443 -4.48 1.31 -24.74
CA HIS A 443 -3.13 0.83 -24.51
C HIS A 443 -2.46 0.48 -25.84
N ASP A 444 -1.23 0.95 -26.03
CA ASP A 444 -0.47 0.68 -27.23
C ASP A 444 0.95 0.24 -26.84
N ARG A 445 1.29 -0.98 -27.23
CA ARG A 445 2.60 -1.58 -26.97
C ARG A 445 3.74 -0.83 -27.65
N GLU A 446 3.49 -0.20 -28.79
CA GLU A 446 4.53 0.47 -29.57
C GLU A 446 5.03 1.75 -28.87
N LEU A 447 4.28 2.26 -27.89
CA LEU A 447 4.65 3.43 -27.08
C LEU A 447 5.66 3.11 -25.96
N GLY A 448 5.98 1.83 -25.72
CA GLY A 448 7.08 1.46 -24.82
C GLY A 448 6.88 1.85 -23.35
N LEU A 449 5.65 2.05 -22.87
CA LEU A 449 5.40 2.45 -21.49
C LEU A 449 5.63 1.27 -20.52
N THR A 450 6.42 1.49 -19.45
CA THR A 450 6.72 0.44 -18.44
C THR A 450 6.07 0.67 -17.09
N LYS A 451 5.51 1.86 -16.88
CA LYS A 451 4.82 2.26 -15.64
C LYS A 451 3.33 2.35 -15.88
N ILE A 452 2.55 2.21 -14.82
CA ILE A 452 1.09 2.44 -14.81
C ILE A 452 0.64 2.91 -13.42
N THR A 453 -0.50 3.58 -13.35
CA THR A 453 -1.30 3.67 -12.13
C THR A 453 -2.45 2.67 -12.16
N ASN A 454 -2.87 2.16 -11.00
CA ASN A 454 -3.97 1.20 -10.85
C ASN A 454 -5.35 1.88 -10.82
N ILE A 455 -5.42 3.15 -11.19
CA ILE A 455 -6.65 3.95 -11.22
C ILE A 455 -7.15 4.00 -12.65
N ALA A 456 -8.44 3.73 -12.85
CA ALA A 456 -9.11 3.94 -14.13
C ALA A 456 -9.41 5.43 -14.32
N PHE A 457 -9.18 5.95 -15.52
CA PHE A 457 -9.64 7.28 -15.91
C PHE A 457 -11.14 7.23 -16.21
N ASP A 458 -11.88 8.15 -15.62
CA ASP A 458 -13.31 8.37 -15.87
C ASP A 458 -13.52 9.88 -15.93
N GLU A 459 -13.81 10.42 -17.11
CA GLU A 459 -14.00 11.85 -17.35
C GLU A 459 -15.08 12.51 -16.46
N ASN A 460 -16.04 11.73 -15.96
CA ASN A 460 -17.17 12.22 -15.19
C ASN A 460 -16.93 12.14 -13.67
N ALA A 461 -15.92 11.40 -13.23
CA ALA A 461 -15.61 11.22 -11.83
C ALA A 461 -15.33 12.56 -11.13
N LYS A 462 -15.85 12.70 -9.90
CA LYS A 462 -15.73 13.88 -9.04
C LYS A 462 -15.00 13.53 -7.75
N CYS A 463 -14.47 14.53 -7.06
CA CYS A 463 -13.73 14.36 -5.82
C CYS A 463 -14.09 15.41 -4.74
N PRO A 464 -15.37 15.50 -4.32
CA PRO A 464 -15.81 16.50 -3.34
C PRO A 464 -15.10 16.39 -1.98
N GLU A 465 -14.82 15.19 -1.46
CA GLU A 465 -14.08 15.04 -0.20
C GLU A 465 -12.64 15.52 -0.34
N TRP A 466 -12.00 15.30 -1.50
CA TRP A 466 -10.68 15.85 -1.79
C TRP A 466 -10.68 17.38 -1.81
N ILE A 467 -11.64 18.00 -2.51
CA ILE A 467 -11.74 19.46 -2.55
C ILE A 467 -11.99 20.03 -1.15
N ASN A 468 -12.89 19.42 -0.37
CA ASN A 468 -13.15 19.81 1.02
C ASN A 468 -11.91 19.64 1.91
N PHE A 469 -11.11 18.60 1.68
CA PHE A 469 -9.85 18.39 2.38
C PHE A 469 -8.82 19.48 2.05
N LEU A 470 -8.67 19.85 0.78
CA LEU A 470 -7.78 20.92 0.35
C LEU A 470 -8.18 22.28 0.95
N ASP A 471 -9.47 22.60 0.93
CA ASP A 471 -10.01 23.83 1.51
C ASP A 471 -9.70 23.92 3.02
N GLN A 472 -9.79 22.80 3.74
CA GLN A 472 -9.43 22.73 5.15
C GLN A 472 -7.94 22.93 5.40
N ILE A 473 -7.06 22.19 4.73
CA ILE A 473 -5.60 22.24 4.99
C ILE A 473 -4.98 23.57 4.57
N PHE A 474 -5.55 24.24 3.57
CA PHE A 474 -5.14 25.57 3.12
C PHE A 474 -6.01 26.70 3.66
N GLN A 475 -6.94 26.40 4.58
CA GLN A 475 -7.76 27.38 5.30
C GLN A 475 -8.52 28.34 4.36
N GLY A 476 -9.02 27.83 3.24
CA GLY A 476 -9.75 28.60 2.23
C GLY A 476 -8.87 29.42 1.26
N ASP A 477 -7.54 29.27 1.30
CA ASP A 477 -6.64 29.91 0.34
C ASP A 477 -6.77 29.25 -1.05
N LYS A 478 -7.58 29.89 -1.90
CA LYS A 478 -7.85 29.43 -3.26
C LYS A 478 -6.64 29.54 -4.18
N GLU A 479 -5.83 30.58 -4.02
CA GLU A 479 -4.64 30.80 -4.86
C GLU A 479 -3.61 29.69 -4.61
N LEU A 480 -3.40 29.34 -3.34
CA LEU A 480 -2.57 28.22 -2.94
C LEU A 480 -3.15 26.89 -3.43
N THR A 481 -4.46 26.68 -3.31
CA THR A 481 -5.13 25.46 -3.79
C THR A 481 -4.97 25.27 -5.30
N GLU A 482 -5.14 26.33 -6.10
CA GLU A 482 -4.94 26.30 -7.55
C GLU A 482 -3.46 26.11 -7.95
N TYR A 483 -2.54 26.73 -7.21
CA TYR A 483 -1.12 26.45 -7.35
C TYR A 483 -0.79 24.98 -7.09
N MET A 484 -1.33 24.39 -6.02
CA MET A 484 -1.14 22.98 -5.71
C MET A 484 -1.72 22.07 -6.80
N GLN A 485 -2.88 22.41 -7.38
CA GLN A 485 -3.44 21.68 -8.51
C GLN A 485 -2.47 21.66 -9.70
N ARG A 486 -1.92 22.82 -10.07
CA ARG A 486 -0.93 22.95 -11.15
C ARG A 486 0.35 22.19 -10.85
N LEU A 487 0.84 22.27 -9.61
CA LEU A 487 2.05 21.59 -9.17
C LEU A 487 1.92 20.06 -9.21
N ILE A 488 0.79 19.51 -8.75
CA ILE A 488 0.54 18.07 -8.82
C ILE A 488 0.32 17.63 -10.27
N GLY A 489 -0.41 18.41 -11.07
CA GLY A 489 -0.60 18.12 -12.49
C GLY A 489 0.69 18.15 -13.30
N TYR A 490 1.57 19.12 -13.04
CA TYR A 490 2.94 19.13 -13.55
C TYR A 490 3.70 17.86 -13.16
N SER A 491 3.53 17.38 -11.93
CA SER A 491 4.17 16.18 -11.41
C SER A 491 3.70 14.87 -12.07
N LEU A 492 2.56 14.86 -12.78
CA LEU A 492 2.14 13.71 -13.59
C LEU A 492 3.01 13.50 -14.83
N THR A 493 3.69 14.55 -15.29
CA THR A 493 4.58 14.51 -16.47
C THR A 493 6.01 14.11 -16.08
N GLY A 494 6.80 13.70 -17.06
CA GLY A 494 8.27 13.58 -16.94
C GLY A 494 9.02 14.91 -17.13
N GLU A 495 8.32 16.04 -17.22
CA GLU A 495 8.95 17.35 -17.45
C GLU A 495 9.63 17.89 -16.20
N ILE A 496 10.76 18.57 -16.36
CA ILE A 496 11.53 19.15 -15.25
C ILE A 496 11.83 20.64 -15.48
N THR A 497 11.12 21.28 -16.42
CA THR A 497 11.36 22.66 -16.88
C THR A 497 11.30 23.70 -15.78
N GLU A 498 10.47 23.49 -14.75
CA GLU A 498 10.35 24.39 -13.59
C GLU A 498 11.59 24.33 -12.67
N GLN A 499 12.37 23.25 -12.75
CA GLN A 499 13.57 23.00 -11.94
C GLN A 499 13.34 23.17 -10.42
N ILE A 500 12.25 22.60 -9.90
CA ILE A 500 11.85 22.79 -8.50
C ILE A 500 12.04 21.55 -7.61
N MET A 501 12.23 21.83 -6.33
CA MET A 501 12.16 20.94 -5.18
C MET A 501 11.22 21.57 -4.16
N VAL A 502 10.24 20.80 -3.70
CA VAL A 502 9.13 21.28 -2.89
C VAL A 502 9.31 20.86 -1.45
N PHE A 503 9.18 21.79 -0.51
CA PHE A 503 9.20 21.54 0.93
C PHE A 503 7.82 21.83 1.51
N LEU A 504 7.15 20.81 2.03
CA LEU A 504 5.90 20.95 2.76
C LEU A 504 6.22 21.08 4.26
N ILE A 505 6.07 22.30 4.80
CA ILE A 505 6.43 22.62 6.19
C ILE A 505 5.20 22.83 7.06
N GLY A 506 5.26 22.40 8.31
CA GLY A 506 4.24 22.69 9.31
C GLY A 506 4.39 21.79 10.53
N GLY A 507 3.59 21.98 11.57
CA GLY A 507 3.59 21.07 12.74
C GLY A 507 3.12 19.65 12.39
N GLY A 508 3.09 18.74 13.36
CA GLY A 508 2.43 17.44 13.16
C GLY A 508 0.90 17.59 13.09
N SER A 509 0.22 16.63 12.44
CA SER A 509 -1.26 16.53 12.39
C SER A 509 -2.01 17.64 11.63
N ASN A 510 -1.48 18.03 10.48
CA ASN A 510 -1.95 19.13 9.63
C ASN A 510 -2.28 18.68 8.18
N GLY A 511 -2.48 17.37 7.97
CA GLY A 511 -2.89 16.82 6.67
C GLY A 511 -1.75 16.53 5.67
N LYS A 512 -0.50 16.93 5.95
CA LYS A 512 0.66 16.70 5.05
C LYS A 512 0.81 15.25 4.60
N SER A 513 0.79 14.31 5.55
CA SER A 513 0.95 12.88 5.27
C SER A 513 -0.21 12.33 4.44
N THR A 514 -1.45 12.74 4.76
CA THR A 514 -2.64 12.35 3.99
C THR A 514 -2.54 12.85 2.55
N PHE A 515 -2.20 14.13 2.37
CA PHE A 515 -2.01 14.73 1.04
C PHE A 515 -0.97 13.96 0.21
N ILE A 516 0.24 13.77 0.76
CA ILE A 516 1.33 13.08 0.04
C ILE A 516 1.00 11.63 -0.27
N ASN A 517 0.36 10.90 0.66
CA ASN A 517 -0.02 9.52 0.43
C ASN A 517 -1.08 9.42 -0.68
N THR A 518 -2.10 10.29 -0.66
CA THR A 518 -3.10 10.35 -1.73
C THR A 518 -2.47 10.62 -3.10
N ILE A 519 -1.54 11.58 -3.20
CA ILE A 519 -0.85 11.83 -4.48
C ILE A 519 0.03 10.64 -4.89
N LYS A 520 0.70 9.99 -3.95
CA LYS A 520 1.51 8.80 -4.23
C LYS A 520 0.64 7.65 -4.76
N ASP A 521 -0.55 7.46 -4.22
CA ASP A 521 -1.51 6.46 -4.69
C ASP A 521 -1.97 6.78 -6.12
N ILE A 522 -2.22 8.07 -6.43
CA ILE A 522 -2.55 8.52 -7.80
C ILE A 522 -1.43 8.20 -8.79
N MET A 523 -0.19 8.44 -8.37
CA MET A 523 0.99 8.21 -9.21
C MET A 523 1.26 6.73 -9.45
N GLY A 524 0.76 5.81 -8.61
CA GLY A 524 1.01 4.38 -8.74
C GLY A 524 2.49 4.05 -8.87
N GLU A 525 2.89 3.42 -9.98
CA GLU A 525 4.30 3.06 -10.20
C GLU A 525 5.21 4.25 -10.53
N TYR A 526 4.64 5.37 -10.97
CA TYR A 526 5.36 6.64 -11.18
C TYR A 526 5.72 7.33 -9.84
N GLY A 527 5.05 6.94 -8.74
CA GLY A 527 5.28 7.45 -7.40
C GLY A 527 6.31 6.61 -6.64
N LYS A 528 7.40 7.23 -6.17
CA LYS A 528 8.41 6.57 -5.34
C LYS A 528 8.64 7.32 -4.04
N GLN A 529 9.26 6.63 -3.10
CA GLN A 529 9.69 7.22 -1.84
C GLN A 529 11.21 7.07 -1.73
N ALA A 530 11.86 8.16 -1.35
CA ALA A 530 13.29 8.23 -1.10
C ALA A 530 13.54 8.52 0.39
N LYS A 531 14.73 8.13 0.86
CA LYS A 531 15.20 8.57 2.17
C LYS A 531 15.63 10.02 2.08
N SER A 532 15.40 10.78 3.13
CA SER A 532 15.90 12.14 3.30
C SER A 532 17.41 12.23 3.16
N ASP A 533 18.14 11.25 3.72
CA ASP A 533 19.59 11.07 3.56
C ASP A 533 20.08 11.12 2.11
N THR A 534 19.23 10.76 1.14
CA THR A 534 19.56 10.82 -0.29
C THR A 534 19.83 12.24 -0.75
N PHE A 535 19.18 13.24 -0.14
CA PHE A 535 19.29 14.66 -0.52
C PHE A 535 20.18 15.46 0.43
N ILE A 536 20.59 14.89 1.56
CA ILE A 536 21.44 15.52 2.57
C ILE A 536 22.91 15.28 2.26
N LYS A 537 23.77 16.24 2.64
CA LYS A 537 25.21 16.17 2.42
C LYS A 537 25.85 15.10 3.32
N LYS A 538 26.26 13.98 2.72
CA LYS A 538 26.98 12.90 3.41
C LYS A 538 28.47 13.23 3.61
N LYS A 539 29.06 12.71 4.70
CA LYS A 539 30.51 12.77 4.98
C LYS A 539 31.31 11.71 4.21
N GLU A 540 30.67 10.61 3.80
CA GLU A 540 31.29 9.50 3.05
C GLU A 540 30.58 9.25 1.72
N THR A 541 31.35 8.96 0.67
CA THR A 541 30.89 8.65 -0.69
C THR A 541 30.58 7.16 -0.83
N GLY A 542 29.44 6.73 -0.29
CA GLY A 542 28.90 5.38 -0.49
C GLY A 542 28.13 5.23 -1.81
N ALA A 543 27.76 3.99 -2.16
CA ALA A 543 26.99 3.69 -3.37
C ALA A 543 25.59 4.32 -3.36
N ASN A 544 25.22 4.99 -4.45
CA ASN A 544 23.92 5.66 -4.67
C ASN A 544 22.78 4.67 -5.00
N ASN A 545 22.61 3.61 -4.20
CA ASN A 545 21.58 2.60 -4.42
C ASN A 545 20.15 3.17 -4.30
N ASP A 546 19.94 4.08 -3.35
CA ASP A 546 18.64 4.71 -3.13
C ASP A 546 18.16 5.49 -4.37
N ILE A 547 19.10 6.09 -5.11
CA ILE A 547 18.82 6.85 -6.33
C ILE A 547 18.50 5.92 -7.51
N ALA A 548 19.18 4.76 -7.60
CA ALA A 548 18.94 3.78 -8.67
C ALA A 548 17.47 3.31 -8.70
N ARG A 549 16.77 3.33 -7.56
CA ARG A 549 15.36 2.94 -7.45
C ARG A 549 14.37 3.99 -7.97
N LEU A 550 14.84 5.20 -8.29
CA LEU A 550 14.02 6.32 -8.74
C LEU A 550 13.89 6.40 -10.27
N VAL A 551 14.51 5.48 -11.01
CA VAL A 551 14.41 5.41 -12.48
C VAL A 551 12.95 5.24 -12.89
N GLY A 552 12.50 6.10 -13.81
CA GLY A 552 11.12 6.12 -14.31
C GLY A 552 10.08 6.68 -13.33
N ALA A 553 10.50 7.23 -12.18
CA ALA A 553 9.62 7.97 -11.29
C ALA A 553 9.30 9.37 -11.87
N ARG A 554 8.11 9.87 -11.57
CA ARG A 554 7.68 11.27 -11.84
C ARG A 554 7.38 12.05 -10.57
N PHE A 555 7.10 11.34 -9.48
CA PHE A 555 6.88 11.92 -8.16
C PHE A 555 7.70 11.17 -7.11
N VAL A 556 8.48 11.90 -6.32
CA VAL A 556 9.29 11.34 -5.24
C VAL A 556 8.96 12.04 -3.93
N SER A 557 8.46 11.28 -2.95
CA SER A 557 8.31 11.78 -1.58
C SER A 557 9.53 11.46 -0.73
N ALA A 558 9.96 12.41 0.09
CA ALA A 558 11.00 12.25 1.10
C ALA A 558 10.46 12.71 2.46
N ILE A 559 10.65 11.87 3.48
CA ILE A 559 10.09 12.06 4.82
C ILE A 559 11.24 12.21 5.82
N GLU A 560 11.07 13.15 6.77
CA GLU A 560 11.94 13.43 7.93
C GLU A 560 13.30 14.06 7.59
N SER A 561 13.54 15.28 8.06
CA SER A 561 14.90 15.78 8.31
C SER A 561 15.06 16.01 9.81
N GLU A 562 16.19 15.60 10.38
CA GLU A 562 16.57 16.03 11.73
C GLU A 562 16.90 17.53 11.72
N GLU A 563 16.73 18.18 12.86
CA GLU A 563 17.07 19.60 12.98
C GLU A 563 18.57 19.80 12.74
N GLY A 564 18.92 20.73 11.83
CA GLY A 564 20.31 21.07 11.52
C GLY A 564 20.96 20.30 10.35
N GLU A 565 20.25 19.39 9.68
CA GLU A 565 20.78 18.68 8.51
C GLU A 565 20.99 19.60 7.30
N GLN A 566 22.13 19.45 6.60
CA GLN A 566 22.49 20.30 5.47
C GLN A 566 22.11 19.67 4.13
N LEU A 567 21.35 20.40 3.31
CA LEU A 567 20.98 19.98 1.95
C LEU A 567 22.21 19.91 1.03
N SER A 568 22.28 18.89 0.17
CA SER A 568 23.29 18.77 -0.87
C SER A 568 22.95 19.65 -2.07
N GLU A 569 23.36 20.92 -2.05
CA GLU A 569 23.06 21.89 -3.11
C GLU A 569 23.49 21.43 -4.51
N ALA A 570 24.64 20.75 -4.60
CA ALA A 570 25.13 20.18 -5.86
C ALA A 570 24.17 19.10 -6.39
N PHE A 571 23.74 18.19 -5.53
CA PHE A 571 22.82 17.12 -5.91
C PHE A 571 21.43 17.66 -6.26
N VAL A 572 20.92 18.66 -5.52
CA VAL A 572 19.66 19.34 -5.84
C VAL A 572 19.73 20.00 -7.22
N LYS A 573 20.84 20.71 -7.52
CA LYS A 573 21.05 21.32 -8.85
C LYS A 573 21.10 20.27 -9.96
N GLN A 574 21.74 19.13 -9.70
CA GLN A 574 21.82 18.00 -10.64
C GLN A 574 20.43 17.41 -10.95
N ILE A 575 19.67 17.01 -9.92
CA ILE A 575 18.39 16.31 -10.10
C ILE A 575 17.27 17.21 -10.63
N THR A 576 17.32 18.50 -10.32
CA THR A 576 16.35 19.48 -10.86
C THR A 576 16.80 20.08 -12.19
N GLY A 577 18.09 19.93 -12.54
CA GLY A 577 18.70 20.54 -13.72
C GLY A 577 18.60 19.71 -14.99
N GLY A 578 18.23 18.43 -14.89
CA GLY A 578 18.18 17.52 -16.04
C GLY A 578 19.52 16.96 -16.45
N GLU A 579 20.50 16.97 -15.55
CA GLU A 579 21.79 16.36 -15.76
C GLU A 579 21.71 14.84 -15.50
N PRO A 580 22.45 14.01 -16.27
CA PRO A 580 22.54 12.58 -15.99
C PRO A 580 23.03 12.31 -14.56
N VAL A 581 22.43 11.32 -13.91
CA VAL A 581 22.80 10.85 -12.57
C VAL A 581 23.34 9.44 -12.67
N LEU A 582 24.58 9.26 -12.18
CA LEU A 582 25.22 7.96 -12.07
C LEU A 582 24.68 7.21 -10.85
N ALA A 583 24.12 6.02 -11.07
CA ALA A 583 23.53 5.19 -10.03
C ALA A 583 23.88 3.71 -10.24
N ARG A 584 23.72 2.88 -9.20
CA ARG A 584 23.88 1.42 -9.31
C ARG A 584 23.01 0.66 -8.33
N PHE A 585 22.53 -0.51 -8.74
CA PHE A 585 21.98 -1.46 -7.79
C PHE A 585 23.09 -2.15 -6.98
N LEU A 586 22.75 -2.67 -5.81
CA LEU A 586 23.73 -3.31 -4.93
C LEU A 586 24.33 -4.52 -5.66
N ARG A 587 25.67 -4.54 -5.81
CA ARG A 587 26.43 -5.56 -6.55
C ARG A 587 26.11 -5.63 -8.05
N GLN A 588 25.62 -4.54 -8.65
CA GLN A 588 25.47 -4.39 -10.10
C GLN A 588 26.38 -3.27 -10.63
N GLU A 589 26.56 -3.23 -11.94
CA GLU A 589 27.29 -2.19 -12.65
C GLU A 589 26.61 -0.82 -12.53
N TYR A 590 27.38 0.24 -12.75
CA TYR A 590 26.85 1.60 -12.82
C TYR A 590 26.07 1.82 -14.11
N PHE A 591 25.02 2.61 -14.01
CA PHE A 591 24.27 3.12 -15.15
C PHE A 591 23.95 4.60 -14.93
N GLU A 592 23.64 5.29 -16.02
CA GLU A 592 23.19 6.68 -15.99
C GLU A 592 21.71 6.78 -16.34
N PHE A 593 21.03 7.76 -15.77
CA PHE A 593 19.70 8.15 -16.19
C PHE A 593 19.45 9.63 -15.92
N ILE A 594 18.55 10.24 -16.69
CA ILE A 594 18.11 11.61 -16.48
C ILE A 594 16.90 11.60 -15.54
N PRO A 595 16.91 12.34 -14.42
CA PRO A 595 15.75 12.44 -13.55
C PRO A 595 14.55 13.10 -14.24
N GLU A 596 13.37 12.50 -14.09
CA GLU A 596 12.10 13.03 -14.60
C GLU A 596 11.10 13.35 -13.46
N PHE A 597 11.54 13.17 -12.22
CA PHE A 597 10.70 13.31 -11.04
C PHE A 597 10.80 14.68 -10.36
N LYS A 598 9.72 15.05 -9.70
CA LYS A 598 9.67 16.18 -8.76
C LYS A 598 9.78 15.64 -7.33
N VAL A 599 10.59 16.29 -6.51
CA VAL A 599 10.79 15.89 -5.11
C VAL A 599 9.90 16.71 -4.19
N PHE A 600 9.14 16.03 -3.35
CA PHE A 600 8.32 16.58 -2.30
C PHE A 600 8.86 16.13 -0.94
N PHE A 601 9.43 17.08 -0.22
CA PHE A 601 10.00 16.87 1.10
C PHE A 601 8.99 17.26 2.18
N THR A 602 8.55 16.31 2.98
CA THR A 602 7.71 16.61 4.16
C THR A 602 8.58 16.77 5.37
N THR A 603 8.58 17.96 5.97
CA THR A 603 9.39 18.24 7.16
C THR A 603 8.68 19.14 8.16
N ASN A 604 9.15 19.08 9.41
CA ASN A 604 8.79 20.02 10.47
C ASN A 604 9.89 21.08 10.66
N HIS A 605 11.13 20.77 10.29
CA HIS A 605 12.30 21.66 10.42
C HIS A 605 12.88 21.96 9.04
N LYS A 606 13.22 23.21 8.79
CA LYS A 606 13.83 23.63 7.53
C LYS A 606 15.29 23.12 7.48
N PRO A 607 15.73 22.42 6.42
CA PRO A 607 17.13 22.00 6.32
C PRO A 607 18.06 23.21 6.19
N VAL A 608 19.34 23.04 6.51
CA VAL A 608 20.34 24.11 6.36
C VAL A 608 20.77 24.22 4.89
N ILE A 609 20.71 25.44 4.35
CA ILE A 609 21.17 25.76 2.99
C ILE A 609 22.20 26.87 3.09
N LYS A 610 23.44 26.61 2.64
CA LYS A 610 24.56 27.56 2.80
C LYS A 610 24.75 28.46 1.58
N GLY A 611 24.32 27.99 0.42
CA GLY A 611 24.30 28.75 -0.82
C GLY A 611 23.41 29.97 -0.67
N VAL A 612 23.98 31.15 -0.88
CA VAL A 612 23.25 32.42 -0.96
C VAL A 612 22.95 32.80 -2.42
N ASP A 613 23.41 31.99 -3.39
CA ASP A 613 23.18 32.23 -4.81
C ASP A 613 21.74 31.91 -5.23
N GLU A 614 21.22 32.68 -6.20
CA GLU A 614 19.92 32.42 -6.83
C GLU A 614 19.82 31.01 -7.43
N GLY A 615 20.95 30.36 -7.71
CA GLY A 615 21.00 29.03 -8.28
C GLY A 615 20.27 27.99 -7.42
N ILE A 616 20.47 27.96 -6.10
CA ILE A 616 19.71 27.02 -5.25
C ILE A 616 18.32 27.54 -4.92
N TRP A 617 18.20 28.83 -4.58
CA TRP A 617 16.94 29.40 -4.07
C TRP A 617 15.83 29.45 -5.10
N ARG A 618 16.14 29.66 -6.39
CA ARG A 618 15.13 29.60 -7.45
C ARG A 618 14.50 28.21 -7.64
N ARG A 619 15.14 27.16 -7.12
CA ARG A 619 14.67 25.77 -7.20
C ARG A 619 13.83 25.38 -5.99
N ILE A 620 13.83 26.17 -4.92
CA ILE A 620 13.14 25.81 -3.68
C ILE A 620 11.75 26.40 -3.68
N ARG A 621 10.77 25.61 -3.28
CA ARG A 621 9.40 26.06 -2.99
C ARG A 621 9.01 25.62 -1.60
N LEU A 622 8.91 26.56 -0.67
CA LEU A 622 8.43 26.28 0.68
C LEU A 622 6.92 26.53 0.75
N ILE A 623 6.17 25.48 1.07
CA ILE A 623 4.70 25.48 1.11
C ILE A 623 4.24 25.29 2.56
N PRO A 624 3.60 26.31 3.17
CA PRO A 624 3.18 26.24 4.56
C PRO A 624 1.87 25.45 4.73
N PHE A 625 1.89 24.49 5.66
CA PHE A 625 0.73 23.73 6.17
C PHE A 625 0.45 24.18 7.61
N ASN A 626 -0.30 25.27 7.73
CA ASN A 626 -0.52 25.97 8.99
C ASN A 626 -1.68 25.41 9.82
N LEU A 627 -2.52 24.55 9.23
CA LEU A 627 -3.68 23.98 9.91
C LEU A 627 -3.26 23.20 11.17
N GLN A 628 -3.89 23.50 12.31
CA GLN A 628 -3.77 22.68 13.52
C GLN A 628 -5.14 22.09 13.88
N LEU A 629 -5.32 20.79 13.63
CA LEU A 629 -6.58 20.09 13.97
C LEU A 629 -6.51 19.48 15.38
N PRO A 630 -7.43 19.87 16.30
CA PRO A 630 -7.67 19.16 17.55
C PRO A 630 -7.96 17.68 17.29
N LYS A 631 -7.58 16.78 18.21
CA LYS A 631 -7.70 15.32 18.02
C LYS A 631 -9.14 14.89 17.73
N GLU A 632 -10.11 15.61 18.27
CA GLU A 632 -11.55 15.34 18.23
C GLU A 632 -12.16 15.67 16.86
N LYS A 633 -11.55 16.64 16.14
CA LYS A 633 -11.98 17.04 14.79
C LYS A 633 -11.30 16.24 13.67
N ARG A 634 -10.44 15.28 14.02
CA ARG A 634 -9.73 14.46 13.04
C ARG A 634 -10.64 13.35 12.54
N ASP A 635 -10.99 13.41 11.27
CA ASP A 635 -11.68 12.32 10.60
C ASP A 635 -10.70 11.15 10.37
N LYS A 636 -10.83 10.10 11.18
CA LYS A 636 -10.01 8.89 11.09
C LYS A 636 -10.28 8.08 9.82
N LYS A 637 -11.43 8.28 9.17
CA LYS A 637 -11.83 7.60 7.93
C LYS A 637 -11.53 8.43 6.69
N LEU A 638 -10.94 9.61 6.83
CA LEU A 638 -10.58 10.45 5.68
C LEU A 638 -9.76 9.70 4.61
N PRO A 639 -8.74 8.87 4.95
CA PRO A 639 -8.02 8.10 3.93
C PRO A 639 -8.93 7.13 3.15
N GLU A 640 -9.88 6.47 3.83
CA GLU A 640 -10.85 5.57 3.19
C GLU A 640 -11.77 6.34 2.24
N LYS A 641 -12.29 7.49 2.67
CA LYS A 641 -13.12 8.36 1.83
C LYS A 641 -12.39 8.85 0.59
N LEU A 642 -11.16 9.35 0.77
CA LEU A 642 -10.34 9.80 -0.35
C LEU A 642 -10.06 8.64 -1.30
N SER A 643 -9.82 7.41 -0.81
CA SER A 643 -9.59 6.23 -1.64
C SER A 643 -10.76 5.89 -2.58
N LEU A 644 -11.99 6.29 -2.23
CA LEU A 644 -13.17 6.12 -3.08
C LEU A 644 -13.26 7.16 -4.21
N GLU A 645 -12.53 8.28 -4.10
CA GLU A 645 -12.53 9.38 -5.07
C GLU A 645 -11.33 9.37 -6.01
N MET A 646 -10.49 8.33 -5.99
CA MET A 646 -9.24 8.27 -6.76
C MET A 646 -9.38 8.68 -8.25
N PRO A 647 -10.38 8.20 -9.03
CA PRO A 647 -10.58 8.65 -10.41
C PRO A 647 -10.86 10.17 -10.51
N GLY A 648 -11.65 10.71 -9.59
CA GLY A 648 -11.95 12.15 -9.54
C GLY A 648 -10.74 13.00 -9.13
N ILE A 649 -9.88 12.49 -8.24
CA ILE A 649 -8.65 13.21 -7.86
C ILE A 649 -7.62 13.13 -9.00
N LEU A 650 -7.57 12.03 -9.74
CA LEU A 650 -6.79 11.93 -10.98
C LEU A 650 -7.26 12.98 -12.00
N ASN A 651 -8.56 13.14 -12.23
CA ASN A 651 -9.11 14.21 -13.08
C ASN A 651 -8.69 15.60 -12.61
N TRP A 652 -8.78 15.86 -11.31
CA TRP A 652 -8.34 17.11 -10.70
C TRP A 652 -6.85 17.38 -10.97
N ALA A 653 -6.00 16.35 -10.89
CA ALA A 653 -4.57 16.48 -11.20
C ALA A 653 -4.32 16.70 -12.71
N ILE A 654 -5.04 16.00 -13.59
CA ILE A 654 -4.95 16.20 -15.06
C ILE A 654 -5.36 17.61 -15.45
N GLU A 655 -6.47 18.12 -14.90
CA GLU A 655 -6.90 19.51 -15.09
C GLU A 655 -5.81 20.49 -14.63
N GLY A 656 -5.15 20.18 -13.50
CA GLY A 656 -3.96 20.90 -13.03
C GLY A 656 -2.83 20.93 -14.04
N CYS A 657 -2.58 19.80 -14.73
CA CYS A 657 -1.55 19.70 -15.75
C CYS A 657 -1.89 20.62 -16.95
N LEU A 658 -3.15 20.64 -17.37
CA LEU A 658 -3.62 21.51 -18.45
C LEU A 658 -3.56 23.00 -18.05
N LYS A 659 -3.85 23.34 -16.80
CA LYS A 659 -3.68 24.71 -16.26
C LYS A 659 -2.21 25.11 -16.25
N TRP A 660 -1.34 24.23 -15.75
CA TRP A 660 0.11 24.45 -15.72
C TRP A 660 0.68 24.70 -17.12
N GLN A 661 0.27 23.91 -18.13
CA GLN A 661 0.72 24.10 -19.51
C GLN A 661 0.36 25.48 -20.10
N LYS A 662 -0.72 26.10 -19.62
CA LYS A 662 -1.15 27.43 -20.09
C LYS A 662 -0.45 28.58 -19.38
N SER A 663 -0.23 28.45 -18.07
CA SER A 663 0.20 29.57 -17.23
C SER A 663 1.54 29.39 -16.53
N GLY A 664 2.17 28.23 -16.65
CA GLY A 664 3.22 27.79 -15.73
C GLY A 664 2.68 27.61 -14.31
N LEU A 665 3.59 27.43 -13.35
CA LEU A 665 3.22 27.29 -11.94
C LEU A 665 2.64 28.57 -11.31
N ASN A 666 3.12 29.76 -11.69
CA ASN A 666 2.84 31.06 -11.03
C ASN A 666 2.71 30.95 -9.50
N ASP A 667 3.86 31.02 -8.84
CA ASP A 667 3.97 30.89 -7.39
C ASP A 667 3.11 31.94 -6.67
N PRO A 668 2.21 31.55 -5.74
CA PRO A 668 1.36 32.48 -5.02
C PRO A 668 2.17 33.27 -3.99
N ALA A 669 1.64 34.42 -3.58
CA ALA A 669 2.31 35.32 -2.64
C ALA A 669 2.73 34.63 -1.33
N ILE A 670 1.91 33.68 -0.84
CA ILE A 670 2.21 32.92 0.37
C ILE A 670 3.44 32.01 0.23
N VAL A 671 3.66 31.39 -0.94
CA VAL A 671 4.81 30.53 -1.23
C VAL A 671 6.07 31.38 -1.48
N MET A 672 5.94 32.48 -2.22
CA MET A 672 7.04 33.43 -2.45
C MET A 672 7.54 34.01 -1.12
N LYS A 673 6.61 34.46 -0.27
CA LYS A 673 6.94 34.97 1.07
C LYS A 673 7.60 33.90 1.93
N ALA A 674 7.00 32.72 2.06
CA ALA A 674 7.56 31.65 2.90
C ALA A 674 8.96 31.22 2.45
N THR A 675 9.20 31.16 1.14
CA THR A 675 10.52 30.84 0.57
C THR A 675 11.52 31.98 0.80
N GLY A 676 11.08 33.23 0.68
CA GLY A 676 11.88 34.43 0.99
C GLY A 676 12.30 34.49 2.46
N ASP A 677 11.34 34.31 3.38
CA ASP A 677 11.58 34.29 4.82
C ASP A 677 12.60 33.18 5.18
N TYR A 678 12.47 32.00 4.57
CA TYR A 678 13.43 30.91 4.75
C TYR A 678 14.83 31.25 4.20
N LYS A 679 14.94 31.97 3.08
CA LYS A 679 16.22 32.46 2.57
C LYS A 679 16.88 33.43 3.53
N GLU A 680 16.10 34.35 4.10
CA GLU A 680 16.59 35.32 5.08
C GLU A 680 17.07 34.65 6.37
N GLU A 681 16.32 33.66 6.88
CA GLU A 681 16.71 32.87 8.06
C GLU A 681 18.04 32.13 7.88
N MET A 682 18.39 31.75 6.65
CA MET A 682 19.65 31.06 6.33
C MET A 682 20.81 32.03 6.05
N ASP A 683 20.58 33.35 6.01
CA ASP A 683 21.63 34.34 5.76
C ASP A 683 22.47 34.61 7.01
N ILE A 684 23.57 33.86 7.15
CA ILE A 684 24.53 33.96 8.26
C ILE A 684 25.20 35.35 8.35
N LEU A 685 25.27 36.12 7.25
CA LEU A 685 25.86 37.46 7.27
C LEU A 685 24.82 38.58 7.37
N GLY A 686 23.54 38.29 7.12
CA GLY A 686 22.45 39.26 7.13
C GLY A 686 22.40 40.11 8.40
N PRO A 687 22.30 39.50 9.61
CA PRO A 687 22.25 40.23 10.87
C PRO A 687 23.47 41.14 11.09
N PHE A 688 24.68 40.63 10.85
CA PHE A 688 25.90 41.44 10.93
C PHE A 688 25.88 42.62 9.95
N MET A 689 25.46 42.38 8.71
CA MET A 689 25.39 43.41 7.67
C MET A 689 24.30 44.45 7.94
N PHE A 690 23.24 44.08 8.67
CA PHE A 690 22.17 44.98 9.08
C PHE A 690 22.58 45.85 10.28
N GLU A 691 23.19 45.25 11.31
CA GLU A 691 23.54 45.94 12.55
C GLU A 691 24.82 46.77 12.43
N CYS A 692 25.86 46.19 11.84
CA CYS A 692 27.22 46.76 11.86
C CYS A 692 27.59 47.51 10.58
N CYS A 693 26.87 47.30 9.49
CA CYS A 693 27.28 47.79 8.17
C CYS A 693 26.28 48.77 7.54
N PHE A 694 26.83 49.73 6.78
CA PHE A 694 26.11 50.67 5.93
C PHE A 694 26.45 50.43 4.46
N LYS A 695 25.42 50.20 3.64
CA LYS A 695 25.55 49.86 2.21
C LYS A 695 25.36 51.11 1.33
N ARG A 696 26.32 51.39 0.42
CA ARG A 696 26.26 52.49 -0.58
C ARG A 696 27.33 52.26 -1.66
N GLU A 697 27.03 52.53 -2.92
CA GLU A 697 27.94 52.18 -4.04
C GLU A 697 29.32 52.84 -3.97
N ASP A 698 29.41 54.05 -3.40
CA ASP A 698 30.62 54.88 -3.33
C ASP A 698 31.43 54.71 -2.03
N VAL A 699 31.04 53.79 -1.14
CA VAL A 699 31.81 53.49 0.07
C VAL A 699 32.64 52.23 -0.07
N GLN A 700 33.72 52.16 0.71
CA GLN A 700 34.55 50.98 0.84
C GLN A 700 35.12 50.88 2.26
N ILE A 701 35.53 49.68 2.64
CA ILE A 701 36.20 49.39 3.91
C ILE A 701 37.37 48.45 3.69
N GLU A 702 38.42 48.57 4.51
CA GLU A 702 39.52 47.60 4.48
C GLU A 702 38.96 46.22 4.83
N ALA A 703 39.26 45.22 3.99
CA ALA A 703 38.74 43.87 4.16
C ALA A 703 39.08 43.34 5.56
N LYS A 704 40.35 43.43 5.97
CA LYS A 704 40.84 42.98 7.28
C LYS A 704 40.02 43.58 8.43
N GLU A 705 39.78 44.89 8.37
CA GLU A 705 38.99 45.61 9.36
C GLU A 705 37.55 45.07 9.43
N LEU A 706 36.89 44.93 8.27
CA LEU A 706 35.53 44.41 8.22
C LEU A 706 35.41 43.02 8.85
N TYR A 707 36.39 42.14 8.59
CA TYR A 707 36.42 40.80 9.17
C TYR A 707 36.70 40.80 10.68
N GLU A 708 37.52 41.73 11.18
CA GLU A 708 37.76 41.89 12.62
C GLU A 708 36.47 42.33 13.34
N VAL A 709 35.72 43.28 12.77
CA VAL A 709 34.43 43.70 13.32
C VAL A 709 33.42 42.55 13.29
N TYR A 710 33.35 41.80 12.19
CA TYR A 710 32.53 40.59 12.11
C TYR A 710 32.90 39.56 13.18
N SER A 711 34.20 39.26 13.34
CA SER A 711 34.70 38.32 14.35
C SER A 711 34.28 38.71 15.76
N ASN A 712 34.39 40.00 16.08
CA ASN A 712 34.02 40.53 17.40
C ASN A 712 32.50 40.52 17.59
N TRP A 713 31.73 40.83 16.55
CA TRP A 713 30.27 40.75 16.58
C TRP A 713 29.79 39.31 16.81
N CYS A 714 30.39 38.32 16.12
CA CYS A 714 30.06 36.91 16.35
C CYS A 714 30.33 36.49 17.80
N PHE A 715 31.50 36.85 18.34
CA PHE A 715 31.85 36.55 19.73
C PHE A 715 30.87 37.17 20.73
N ARG A 716 30.42 38.41 20.51
CA ARG A 716 29.48 39.10 21.40
C ARG A 716 28.06 38.53 21.36
N ASN A 717 27.61 38.07 20.19
CA ASN A 717 26.25 37.56 19.99
C ASN A 717 26.14 36.04 20.12
N GLY A 718 27.24 35.33 20.41
CA GLY A 718 27.26 33.87 20.49
C GLY A 718 27.10 33.17 19.13
N GLU A 719 27.36 33.88 18.04
CA GLU A 719 27.20 33.38 16.67
C GLU A 719 28.42 32.59 16.20
N HIS A 720 28.20 31.59 15.34
CA HIS A 720 29.30 30.78 14.80
C HIS A 720 30.11 31.57 13.76
N GLN A 721 31.36 31.91 14.10
CA GLN A 721 32.25 32.65 13.21
C GLN A 721 32.65 31.86 11.95
N LEU A 722 32.43 32.46 10.78
CA LEU A 722 32.96 31.96 9.51
C LEU A 722 34.47 32.21 9.39
N LYS A 723 35.20 31.25 8.79
CA LYS A 723 36.61 31.45 8.43
C LYS A 723 36.76 32.58 7.40
N ASN A 724 37.84 33.33 7.50
CA ASN A 724 38.17 34.50 6.67
C ASN A 724 37.89 34.33 5.15
N ARG A 725 38.34 33.24 4.54
CA ARG A 725 38.09 32.98 3.10
C ARG A 725 36.60 32.75 2.78
N ALA A 726 35.87 32.09 3.68
CA ALA A 726 34.44 31.81 3.49
C ALA A 726 33.60 33.09 3.64
N PHE A 727 33.96 33.96 4.61
CA PHE A 727 33.32 35.26 4.83
C PHE A 727 33.32 36.12 3.56
N TYR A 728 34.49 36.36 2.96
CA TYR A 728 34.56 37.20 1.76
C TYR A 728 33.90 36.56 0.54
N ARG A 729 33.95 35.24 0.41
CA ARG A 729 33.26 34.54 -0.68
C ARG A 729 31.75 34.76 -0.62
N ILE A 730 31.16 34.74 0.58
CA ILE A 730 29.72 34.99 0.76
C ILE A 730 29.40 36.47 0.49
N LEU A 731 30.22 37.41 0.96
CA LEU A 731 30.08 38.83 0.65
C LEU A 731 30.14 39.11 -0.86
N GLU A 732 31.07 38.48 -1.58
CA GLU A 732 31.19 38.60 -3.04
C GLU A 732 29.94 38.07 -3.75
N SER A 733 29.38 36.94 -3.31
CA SER A 733 28.10 36.44 -3.85
C SER A 733 26.89 37.32 -3.54
N GLN A 734 26.96 38.16 -2.50
CA GLN A 734 25.97 39.19 -2.19
C GLN A 734 26.23 40.52 -2.95
N GLY A 735 27.19 40.54 -3.88
CA GLY A 735 27.50 41.70 -4.74
C GLY A 735 28.61 42.62 -4.23
N PHE A 736 29.21 42.35 -3.07
CA PHE A 736 30.30 43.16 -2.52
C PHE A 736 31.66 42.70 -3.05
N LYS A 737 32.22 43.45 -4.01
CA LYS A 737 33.51 43.09 -4.63
C LYS A 737 34.68 43.39 -3.70
N ARG A 738 35.56 42.40 -3.52
CA ARG A 738 36.86 42.56 -2.87
C ARG A 738 37.94 42.86 -3.92
N GLU A 739 38.55 44.03 -3.83
CA GLU A 739 39.57 44.48 -4.79
C GLU A 739 40.89 44.80 -4.08
N ARG A 740 42.00 44.69 -4.82
CA ARG A 740 43.32 45.08 -4.33
C ARG A 740 43.47 46.60 -4.42
N GLY A 741 43.77 47.23 -3.30
CA GLY A 741 44.06 48.66 -3.22
C GLY A 741 45.56 48.96 -3.09
N SER A 742 45.86 50.22 -2.78
CA SER A 742 47.23 50.69 -2.51
C SER A 742 47.86 50.00 -1.28
N LYS A 743 49.20 49.96 -1.22
CA LYS A 743 49.97 49.43 -0.07
C LYS A 743 49.68 47.97 0.29
N ASN A 744 49.38 47.13 -0.71
CA ASN A 744 49.12 45.69 -0.54
C ASN A 744 47.90 45.35 0.35
N LYS A 745 46.95 46.28 0.48
CA LYS A 745 45.69 46.08 1.21
C LYS A 745 44.57 45.66 0.26
N TYR A 746 43.57 44.97 0.81
CA TYR A 746 42.33 44.64 0.10
C TYR A 746 41.18 45.45 0.67
N TYR A 747 40.29 45.91 -0.20
CA TYR A 747 39.09 46.68 0.16
C TYR A 747 37.84 45.98 -0.35
N VAL A 748 36.75 46.10 0.41
CA VAL A 748 35.42 45.65 -0.01
C VAL A 748 34.63 46.89 -0.40
N LYS A 749 34.16 46.95 -1.66
CA LYS A 749 33.34 48.05 -2.19
C LYS A 749 31.86 47.86 -1.86
N GLY A 750 31.11 48.96 -1.78
CA GLY A 750 29.67 48.95 -1.57
C GLY A 750 29.24 48.92 -0.10
N VAL A 751 30.19 48.80 0.83
CA VAL A 751 29.93 48.63 2.27
C VAL A 751 30.96 49.36 3.15
N THR A 752 30.51 49.87 4.29
CA THR A 752 31.33 50.42 5.37
C THR A 752 30.65 50.19 6.73
N LEU A 753 31.23 50.64 7.84
CA LEU A 753 30.61 50.49 9.18
C LEU A 753 29.51 51.54 9.42
N THR A 754 28.47 51.16 10.16
CA THR A 754 27.34 52.05 10.51
C THR A 754 27.81 53.32 11.23
N ASP A 755 28.82 53.23 12.10
CA ASP A 755 29.36 54.36 12.85
C ASP A 755 30.05 55.41 11.95
N ARG A 756 30.41 55.02 10.72
CA ARG A 756 31.01 55.91 9.71
C ARG A 756 29.98 56.66 8.88
N LYS A 757 28.68 56.40 9.08
CA LYS A 757 27.56 57.07 8.39
C LYS A 757 27.62 58.59 8.52
N ASN A 758 28.09 59.12 9.65
CA ASN A 758 28.23 60.56 9.90
C ASN A 758 29.46 61.19 9.23
N THR A 759 30.54 60.42 9.04
CA THR A 759 31.76 60.88 8.37
C THR A 759 31.51 61.20 6.89
N PHE A 760 30.59 60.48 6.24
CA PHE A 760 30.17 60.76 4.86
C PHE A 760 29.23 61.96 4.72
N LYS A 761 28.38 62.25 5.72
CA LYS A 761 27.61 63.50 5.76
C LYS A 761 28.54 64.70 5.88
N GLN A 762 29.56 64.62 6.74
CA GLN A 762 30.57 65.67 6.91
C GLN A 762 31.48 65.83 5.68
N GLN A 763 31.93 64.74 5.05
CA GLN A 763 32.73 64.84 3.80
C GLN A 763 31.94 65.39 2.61
N LYS A 764 30.62 65.16 2.52
CA LYS A 764 29.78 65.76 1.48
C LYS A 764 29.52 67.25 1.73
N LEU A 765 29.40 67.66 3.00
CA LEU A 765 29.37 69.07 3.40
C LEU A 765 30.71 69.76 3.10
N LEU A 766 31.85 69.13 3.42
CA LEU A 766 33.19 69.65 3.14
C LEU A 766 33.50 69.72 1.62
N LYS A 767 33.07 68.72 0.82
CA LYS A 767 33.20 68.77 -0.65
C LYS A 767 32.28 69.80 -1.30
N ASN A 768 31.09 70.05 -0.74
CA ASN A 768 30.21 71.13 -1.20
C ASN A 768 30.77 72.51 -0.80
N ASP A 769 31.47 72.62 0.34
CA ASP A 769 32.18 73.84 0.75
C ASP A 769 33.49 74.07 -0.04
N GLU A 770 34.16 73.03 -0.53
CA GLU A 770 35.30 73.17 -1.44
C GLU A 770 34.86 73.55 -2.86
N ASN A 771 33.73 73.03 -3.34
CA ASN A 771 33.14 73.43 -4.62
C ASN A 771 32.47 74.82 -4.57
N SER A 772 32.07 75.33 -3.40
CA SER A 772 31.61 76.73 -3.28
C SER A 772 32.78 77.72 -3.23
N LYS A 773 33.97 77.27 -2.82
CA LYS A 773 35.21 78.08 -2.81
C LYS A 773 35.98 78.10 -4.13
N SER A 774 35.63 77.27 -5.11
CA SER A 774 36.28 77.22 -6.43
C SER A 774 35.59 78.06 -7.53
N VAL A 775 34.47 78.73 -7.24
CA VAL A 775 33.72 79.54 -8.24
C VAL A 775 34.08 81.05 -8.23
N THR A 776 34.93 81.52 -7.32
CA THR A 776 35.43 82.91 -7.35
C THR A 776 36.89 82.98 -7.74
N LYS A 777 37.20 82.82 -9.03
CA LYS A 777 38.27 83.56 -9.72
C LYS A 777 38.22 83.32 -11.23
N SER A 778 38.32 84.44 -11.96
CA SER A 778 38.42 84.61 -13.42
C SER A 778 37.12 84.57 -14.23
N ASN A 779 36.58 85.78 -14.46
CA ASN A 779 35.90 86.08 -15.71
C ASN A 779 36.30 87.52 -16.13
N PRO A 780 37.25 87.72 -17.06
CA PRO A 780 37.43 89.01 -17.69
C PRO A 780 36.46 89.11 -18.87
N PHE A 781 35.62 90.13 -18.82
CA PHE A 781 34.80 90.60 -19.92
C PHE A 781 35.58 90.66 -21.24
N LYS A 782 34.99 90.14 -22.34
CA LYS A 782 35.13 90.73 -23.66
C LYS A 782 33.88 90.52 -24.51
N ILE A 783 33.34 91.66 -24.92
CA ILE A 783 32.30 91.89 -25.93
C ILE A 783 32.93 91.66 -27.30
N THR A 784 32.41 90.76 -28.13
CA THR A 784 31.64 91.00 -29.38
C THR A 784 31.33 89.64 -30.02
#